data_AF-A0A2G9P9S6-F1
#
_entry.id   AF-A0A2G9P9S6-F1
#
_cell.length_a   1.000
_cell.length_b   1.000
_cell.length_c   1.000
_cell.angle_alpha   90.00
_cell.angle_beta   90.00
_cell.angle_gamma   90.00
#
_symmetry.space_group_name_H-M   'P 1'
#
loop_
_entity.id
_entity.type
_entity.pdbx_description
1 polymer ?
#
loop_
_entity_poly.entity_id
_entity_poly.type
_entity_poly.pdbx_seq_one_letter_code
_entity_poly.pdbx_strand_id
1 'polypeptide(L)'
;MIEYARDEYSKEEVATFLNPYVLCWFSKFKDLTPPQKYAFKLIHEQKNTLISSPTGSGKTVSAFLSVINELYALAVRGELEDKIYCLYISPLKALNNDIYVNLQKPLEEINTYTGDLPDVRIGLRTGDTPQNERAKQLRKAPHILVTTPESLAIILNSREFVKKLFGIKWLIVDEIHALCDNKRGTHLSLSIERLRALCEHSFTRIGLSATIAPLEEVARYIMGGEENCTIVDTKFIKKMDITLATPVADLIHTPMHIITDRFYARLHELIHAHKTSIVFTNTRSGTERILVNLQNRFGKKYANTLGAHHSSLSREQRFEVERRLKAGELKAVCSSTSLELGIDVGYIDQVVQVASPKSVSRLLQRVGRAGHQLHETSIGNMIVNDRDDLVECAVMIREAYKGRIDRVHIPKNALDVLAQHVLGMSLTRKWHVDEAFMLVKKAYPYHTLLRDDFVQVLRYLGGKNYELDEEHVYGKIWYDPIEEEFGKRGRGTRVTYFTNLGTIPQSASVKVYANQANGDKDLIGSLDEDFVEKLKKGDRFVIGGNVYEFVHARNMVVTVNKAGDKEPTIPSWVSEMLPLSFDLAIEIGKFRHLMFEKLKQNHTKEEVIAWLRKECHTNEYAAQAIYTYFKEQARVQKYLMIKNHPAHNTILVENYYEDSRQNIIVHSLYGRRVNDVLSRAYAFLIGRRERKNIVISVTDNGFMIRMPHGVEVDSHEVLGAITDSNIESIAKKSLDKTEILKRRFRHVAARGLMILRNYRGNAISVGKQQINAGALLQICKEIPNFPLLTETYREILNDAMDIEHAKRVLEGIRTGKIQLAFGRKSTIPSPFAHGLVLRGRSDVISTEGKRELLERLHKHITDELENH
;
A
#
# COMPACT_ATOMS: atom_id res chain seq x y z
N MET A 1 21.22 -1.04 -20.37
CA MET A 1 21.81 -2.19 -19.66
C MET A 1 21.64 -2.04 -18.14
N ILE A 2 21.08 -3.04 -17.46
CA ILE A 2 21.00 -3.06 -15.98
C ILE A 2 22.06 -4.03 -15.47
N GLU A 3 22.90 -3.56 -14.56
CA GLU A 3 23.98 -4.33 -13.96
C GLU A 3 24.01 -4.16 -12.44
N TYR A 4 24.75 -5.01 -11.74
CA TYR A 4 24.92 -4.94 -10.29
C TYR A 4 26.34 -4.48 -9.97
N ALA A 5 26.48 -3.55 -9.02
CA ALA A 5 27.77 -3.15 -8.49
C ALA A 5 28.42 -4.35 -7.79
N ARG A 6 29.67 -4.65 -8.14
CA ARG A 6 30.46 -5.74 -7.53
C ARG A 6 31.72 -5.26 -6.82
N ASP A 7 32.22 -4.09 -7.20
CA ASP A 7 33.46 -3.53 -6.66
C ASP A 7 33.16 -2.69 -5.43
N GLU A 8 33.79 -3.05 -4.30
CA GLU A 8 33.82 -2.24 -3.08
C GLU A 8 34.99 -1.27 -3.13
N TYR A 9 34.75 -0.02 -2.70
CA TYR A 9 35.79 0.98 -2.55
C TYR A 9 36.17 1.16 -1.07
N SER A 10 37.47 1.28 -0.82
CA SER A 10 38.01 1.62 0.49
C SER A 10 37.84 3.11 0.80
N LYS A 11 37.95 3.47 2.08
CA LYS A 11 37.90 4.88 2.50
C LYS A 11 39.04 5.69 1.88
N GLU A 12 40.22 5.09 1.74
CA GLU A 12 41.41 5.69 1.13
C GLU A 12 41.20 5.94 -0.35
N GLU A 13 40.61 4.99 -1.08
CA GLU A 13 40.27 5.16 -2.49
C GLU A 13 39.25 6.29 -2.68
N VAL A 14 38.21 6.33 -1.84
CA VAL A 14 37.22 7.43 -1.87
C VAL A 14 37.88 8.78 -1.59
N ALA A 15 38.80 8.84 -0.63
CA ALA A 15 39.50 10.06 -0.27
C ALA A 15 40.31 10.66 -1.44
N THR A 16 40.77 9.85 -2.41
CA THR A 16 41.60 10.33 -3.54
C THR A 16 40.87 11.28 -4.49
N PHE A 17 39.54 11.21 -4.57
CA PHE A 17 38.72 12.04 -5.46
C PHE A 17 37.79 13.01 -4.71
N LEU A 18 37.92 13.08 -3.37
CA LEU A 18 37.22 14.10 -2.59
C LEU A 18 37.95 15.45 -2.67
N ASN A 19 37.18 16.52 -2.80
CA ASN A 19 37.64 17.89 -2.62
C ASN A 19 38.23 18.06 -1.21
N PRO A 20 39.34 18.82 -1.04
CA PRO A 20 40.01 18.97 0.25
C PRO A 20 39.10 19.35 1.42
N TYR A 21 38.11 20.23 1.20
CA TYR A 21 37.20 20.68 2.26
C TYR A 21 36.22 19.57 2.69
N VAL A 22 35.72 18.82 1.70
CA VAL A 22 34.84 17.67 1.96
C VAL A 22 35.62 16.54 2.60
N LEU A 23 36.88 16.33 2.19
CA LEU A 23 37.79 15.35 2.77
C LEU A 23 38.08 15.65 4.26
N CYS A 24 38.33 16.92 4.61
CA CYS A 24 38.51 17.35 6.01
C CYS A 24 37.30 16.97 6.86
N TRP A 25 36.08 17.25 6.39
CA TRP A 25 34.86 16.86 7.09
C TRP A 25 34.69 15.32 7.14
N PHE A 26 34.95 14.64 6.02
CA PHE A 26 34.80 13.19 5.88
C PHE A 26 35.79 12.40 6.74
N SER A 27 36.95 12.98 7.06
CA SER A 27 37.98 12.34 7.90
C SER A 27 37.47 11.97 9.31
N LYS A 28 36.43 12.66 9.80
CA LYS A 28 35.77 12.41 11.11
C LYS A 28 35.09 11.04 11.21
N PHE A 29 34.72 10.43 10.08
CA PHE A 29 34.07 9.11 10.06
C PHE A 29 35.10 7.99 10.14
N LYS A 30 34.83 6.93 10.89
CA LYS A 30 35.79 5.83 11.05
C LYS A 30 35.99 5.04 9.74
N ASP A 31 34.90 4.60 9.12
CA ASP A 31 34.89 3.81 7.89
C ASP A 31 33.61 4.11 7.08
N LEU A 32 33.56 3.62 5.84
CA LEU A 32 32.42 3.66 4.94
C LEU A 32 31.35 2.63 5.35
N THR A 33 30.08 3.02 5.28
CA THR A 33 28.99 2.05 5.37
C THR A 33 28.89 1.24 4.07
N PRO A 34 28.29 0.04 4.08
CA PRO A 34 28.20 -0.80 2.88
C PRO A 34 27.62 -0.10 1.64
N PRO A 35 26.47 0.59 1.68
CA PRO A 35 25.99 1.28 0.47
C PRO A 35 26.96 2.37 -0.01
N GLN A 36 27.74 2.99 0.89
CA GLN A 36 28.75 3.99 0.54
C GLN A 36 29.93 3.37 -0.21
N LYS A 37 30.39 2.19 0.21
CA LYS A 37 31.49 1.44 -0.44
C LYS A 37 31.22 1.16 -1.91
N TYR A 38 29.97 0.94 -2.30
CA TYR A 38 29.62 0.66 -3.70
C TYR A 38 29.15 1.91 -4.46
N ALA A 39 28.45 2.84 -3.81
CA ALA A 39 27.75 3.91 -4.51
C ALA A 39 28.61 5.16 -4.78
N PHE A 40 29.60 5.48 -3.94
CA PHE A 40 30.26 6.79 -4.01
C PHE A 40 30.93 7.09 -5.34
N LYS A 41 31.76 6.16 -5.82
CA LYS A 41 32.45 6.32 -7.10
C LYS A 41 31.46 6.34 -8.28
N LEU A 42 30.44 5.48 -8.25
CA LEU A 42 29.42 5.46 -9.30
C LEU A 42 28.73 6.82 -9.45
N ILE A 43 28.35 7.43 -8.33
CA ILE A 43 27.67 8.73 -8.34
C ILE A 43 28.63 9.87 -8.71
N HIS A 44 29.89 9.80 -8.25
CA HIS A 44 30.94 10.75 -8.63
C HIS A 44 31.21 10.70 -10.15
N GLU A 45 31.25 9.51 -10.74
CA GLU A 45 31.35 9.26 -12.19
C GLU A 45 30.04 9.53 -12.95
N GLN A 46 29.02 10.08 -12.29
CA GLN A 46 27.72 10.43 -12.89
C GLN A 46 26.98 9.23 -13.51
N LYS A 47 27.14 8.04 -12.92
CA LYS A 47 26.41 6.83 -13.30
C LYS A 47 25.05 6.75 -12.61
N ASN A 48 24.01 6.49 -13.40
CA ASN A 48 22.66 6.20 -12.90
C ASN A 48 22.68 5.00 -11.93
N THR A 49 22.19 5.19 -10.71
CA THR A 49 22.38 4.23 -9.63
C THR A 49 21.08 3.97 -8.89
N LEU A 50 20.76 2.70 -8.60
CA LEU A 50 19.70 2.31 -7.66
C LEU A 50 20.34 1.69 -6.42
N ILE A 51 20.19 2.33 -5.26
CA ILE A 51 20.68 1.84 -3.98
C ILE A 51 19.52 1.19 -3.23
N SER A 52 19.59 -0.13 -3.05
CA SER A 52 18.69 -0.92 -2.21
C SER A 52 19.44 -1.37 -0.95
N SER A 53 19.13 -0.74 0.17
CA SER A 53 19.79 -1.01 1.44
C SER A 53 18.82 -0.90 2.63
N PRO A 54 18.99 -1.68 3.72
CA PRO A 54 18.15 -1.57 4.92
C PRO A 54 18.10 -0.15 5.50
N THR A 55 17.06 0.16 6.27
CA THR A 55 16.96 1.42 7.04
C THR A 55 18.12 1.55 8.04
N GLY A 56 18.62 2.77 8.24
CA GLY A 56 19.76 3.04 9.12
C GLY A 56 21.14 2.73 8.54
N SER A 57 21.23 2.30 7.27
CA SER A 57 22.51 1.91 6.64
C SER A 57 23.34 3.06 6.04
N GLY A 58 22.89 4.30 6.13
CA GLY A 58 23.56 5.46 5.52
C GLY A 58 23.28 5.65 4.02
N LYS A 59 22.22 5.03 3.47
CA LYS A 59 21.82 5.15 2.04
C LYS A 59 21.70 6.59 1.55
N THR A 60 21.15 7.49 2.37
CA THR A 60 20.97 8.90 2.03
C THR A 60 22.30 9.64 1.95
N VAL A 61 23.20 9.43 2.92
CA VAL A 61 24.56 10.01 2.89
C VAL A 61 25.33 9.50 1.67
N SER A 62 25.11 8.24 1.29
CA SER A 62 25.71 7.63 0.09
C SER A 62 25.40 8.44 -1.18
N ALA A 63 24.17 8.97 -1.28
CA ALA A 63 23.75 9.78 -2.42
C ALA A 63 24.28 11.22 -2.35
N PHE A 64 24.22 11.85 -1.17
CA PHE A 64 24.54 13.26 -1.03
C PHE A 64 26.02 13.58 -1.00
N LEU A 65 26.89 12.71 -0.47
CA LEU A 65 28.31 13.06 -0.33
C LEU A 65 28.97 13.37 -1.68
N SER A 66 28.75 12.52 -2.69
CA SER A 66 29.28 12.74 -4.04
C SER A 66 28.70 14.02 -4.67
N VAL A 67 27.42 14.31 -4.46
CA VAL A 67 26.81 15.57 -4.93
C VAL A 67 27.45 16.78 -4.25
N ILE A 68 27.60 16.75 -2.93
CA ILE A 68 28.22 17.82 -2.15
C ILE A 68 29.67 18.04 -2.60
N ASN A 69 30.42 16.96 -2.82
CA ASN A 69 31.77 17.00 -3.36
C ASN A 69 31.87 17.81 -4.66
N GLU A 70 31.00 17.51 -5.62
CA GLU A 70 30.98 18.20 -6.90
C GLU A 70 30.52 19.67 -6.79
N LEU A 71 29.62 19.98 -5.86
CA LEU A 71 29.20 21.37 -5.62
C LEU A 71 30.32 22.22 -5.05
N TYR A 72 31.13 21.69 -4.12
CA TYR A 72 32.32 22.41 -3.65
C TYR A 72 33.42 22.46 -4.72
N ALA A 73 33.55 21.44 -5.57
CA ALA A 73 34.45 21.52 -6.73
C ALA A 73 34.04 22.65 -7.69
N LEU A 74 32.74 22.85 -7.93
CA LEU A 74 32.23 24.01 -8.68
C LEU A 74 32.50 25.34 -7.97
N ALA A 75 32.36 25.38 -6.63
CA ALA A 75 32.67 26.58 -5.84
C ALA A 75 34.13 26.99 -6.02
N VAL A 76 35.06 26.03 -5.91
CA VAL A 76 36.50 26.25 -6.08
C VAL A 76 36.85 26.76 -7.48
N ARG A 77 36.15 26.27 -8.51
CA ARG A 77 36.34 26.75 -9.90
C ARG A 77 35.65 28.08 -10.21
N GLY A 78 34.89 28.65 -9.27
CA GLY A 78 34.10 29.86 -9.53
C GLY A 78 32.88 29.63 -10.44
N GLU A 79 32.45 28.38 -10.59
CA GLU A 79 31.37 27.94 -11.50
C GLU A 79 30.05 27.66 -10.76
N LEU A 80 29.99 27.94 -9.45
CA LEU A 80 28.81 27.71 -8.62
C LEU A 80 27.82 28.88 -8.72
N GLU A 81 26.89 28.76 -9.66
CA GLU A 81 25.87 29.76 -9.98
C GLU A 81 24.60 29.64 -9.11
N ASP A 82 23.76 30.67 -9.13
CA ASP A 82 22.42 30.68 -8.53
C ASP A 82 21.40 29.84 -9.34
N LYS A 83 21.68 28.53 -9.45
CA LYS A 83 20.85 27.50 -10.10
C LYS A 83 20.77 26.22 -9.25
N ILE A 84 19.82 25.36 -9.58
CA ILE A 84 19.61 24.08 -8.90
C ILE A 84 20.40 23.00 -9.66
N TYR A 85 21.36 22.39 -8.97
CA TYR A 85 22.19 21.31 -9.51
C TYR A 85 21.70 19.93 -9.07
N CYS A 86 21.11 19.83 -7.87
CA CYS A 86 20.57 18.59 -7.33
C CYS A 86 19.11 18.76 -6.92
N LEU A 87 18.24 17.88 -7.40
CA LEU A 87 16.85 17.78 -6.97
C LEU A 87 16.67 16.51 -6.14
N TYR A 88 16.25 16.66 -4.89
CA TYR A 88 15.87 15.55 -4.03
C TYR A 88 14.34 15.49 -3.90
N ILE A 89 13.78 14.29 -4.11
CA ILE A 89 12.34 14.04 -4.06
C ILE A 89 12.07 12.89 -3.09
N SER A 90 11.14 13.11 -2.17
CA SER A 90 10.64 12.06 -1.28
C SER A 90 9.10 12.06 -1.20
N PRO A 91 8.47 10.94 -0.79
CA PRO A 91 7.02 10.84 -0.70
C PRO A 91 6.39 11.69 0.40
N LEU A 92 7.13 12.01 1.47
CA LEU A 92 6.60 12.60 2.69
C LEU A 92 7.19 13.98 2.97
N LYS A 93 6.34 14.93 3.37
CA LYS A 93 6.79 16.26 3.81
C LYS A 93 7.67 16.19 5.05
N ALA A 94 7.37 15.26 5.97
CA ALA A 94 8.17 15.05 7.18
C ALA A 94 9.59 14.60 6.83
N LEU A 95 9.73 13.59 5.97
CA LEU A 95 11.04 13.13 5.49
C LEU A 95 11.82 14.24 4.77
N ASN A 96 11.16 15.04 3.94
CA ASN A 96 11.79 16.20 3.31
C ASN A 96 12.32 17.22 4.35
N ASN A 97 11.58 17.45 5.43
CA ASN A 97 12.02 18.33 6.50
C ASN A 97 13.23 17.74 7.25
N ASP A 98 13.20 16.43 7.53
CA ASP A 98 14.31 15.72 8.17
C ASP A 98 15.59 15.80 7.33
N ILE A 99 15.49 15.56 6.02
CA ILE A 99 16.64 15.68 5.10
C ILE A 99 17.15 17.12 5.02
N TYR A 100 16.25 18.09 4.96
CA TYR A 100 16.63 19.50 4.96
C TYR A 100 17.47 19.84 6.21
N VAL A 101 16.99 19.48 7.41
CA VAL A 101 17.69 19.74 8.67
C VAL A 101 19.00 18.94 8.77
N ASN A 102 18.98 17.66 8.41
CA ASN A 102 20.14 16.77 8.51
C ASN A 102 21.27 17.14 7.56
N LEU A 103 20.97 17.83 6.44
CA LEU A 103 21.98 18.33 5.50
C LEU A 103 22.50 19.73 5.84
N GLN A 104 21.80 20.53 6.65
CA GLN A 104 22.32 21.84 7.06
C GLN A 104 23.62 21.70 7.86
N LYS A 105 23.62 20.84 8.88
CA LYS A 105 24.77 20.61 9.75
C LYS A 105 26.06 20.24 8.98
N PRO A 106 26.09 19.22 8.10
CA PRO A 106 27.30 18.88 7.36
C PRO A 106 27.74 20.01 6.41
N LEU A 107 26.82 20.75 5.79
CA LEU A 107 27.16 21.89 4.93
C LEU A 107 27.79 23.03 5.74
N GLU A 108 27.21 23.36 6.90
CA GLU A 108 27.76 24.36 7.83
C GLU A 108 29.16 23.96 8.30
N GLU A 109 29.35 22.70 8.68
CA GLU A 109 30.67 22.18 9.09
C GLU A 109 31.69 22.24 7.94
N ILE A 110 31.32 21.89 6.70
CA ILE A 110 32.24 21.98 5.55
C ILE A 110 32.59 23.44 5.25
N ASN A 111 31.63 24.36 5.34
CA ASN A 111 31.86 25.78 5.11
C ASN A 111 32.89 26.39 6.09
N THR A 112 33.07 25.80 7.28
CA THR A 112 34.14 26.25 8.20
C THR A 112 35.55 26.04 7.64
N TYR A 113 35.73 25.16 6.66
CA TYR A 113 37.02 24.89 6.02
C TYR A 113 37.24 25.72 4.75
N THR A 114 36.21 26.37 4.18
CA THR A 114 36.23 26.90 2.82
C THR A 114 36.69 28.35 2.69
N GLY A 115 36.79 29.09 3.80
CA GLY A 115 37.16 30.51 3.78
C GLY A 115 36.15 31.36 3.01
N ASP A 116 36.59 32.13 2.02
CA ASP A 116 35.77 33.07 1.25
C ASP A 116 34.98 32.44 0.07
N LEU A 117 35.05 31.11 -0.09
CA LEU A 117 34.29 30.43 -1.15
C LEU A 117 32.77 30.54 -0.92
N PRO A 118 31.97 30.57 -1.99
CA PRO A 118 30.52 30.64 -1.87
C PRO A 118 29.93 29.38 -1.23
N ASP A 119 29.09 29.57 -0.21
CA ASP A 119 28.40 28.48 0.48
C ASP A 119 27.52 27.64 -0.46
N VAL A 120 27.57 26.32 -0.27
CA VAL A 120 26.62 25.40 -0.87
C VAL A 120 25.26 25.52 -0.15
N ARG A 121 24.21 25.89 -0.90
CA ARG A 121 22.88 26.18 -0.35
C ARG A 121 21.89 25.05 -0.56
N ILE A 122 21.15 24.71 0.49
CA ILE A 122 20.01 23.80 0.44
C ILE A 122 18.69 24.58 0.62
N GLY A 123 17.63 24.15 -0.06
CA GLY A 123 16.30 24.76 0.07
C GLY A 123 15.18 23.73 0.10
N LEU A 124 14.17 24.00 0.92
CA LEU A 124 12.95 23.19 1.01
C LEU A 124 11.80 23.82 0.22
N ARG A 125 11.22 23.06 -0.73
CA ARG A 125 10.09 23.50 -1.54
C ARG A 125 8.97 22.47 -1.53
N THR A 126 7.97 22.69 -0.70
CA THR A 126 6.77 21.87 -0.60
C THR A 126 5.51 22.73 -0.73
N GLY A 127 4.34 22.08 -0.68
CA GLY A 127 3.05 22.78 -0.57
C GLY A 127 2.98 23.74 0.64
N ASP A 128 3.75 23.46 1.70
CA ASP A 128 3.75 24.25 2.93
C ASP A 128 4.74 25.42 2.90
N THR A 129 5.62 25.51 1.88
CA THR A 129 6.63 26.59 1.81
C THR A 129 5.94 27.95 1.66
N PRO A 130 6.16 28.91 2.58
CA PRO A 130 5.56 30.24 2.54
C PRO A 130 5.94 31.06 1.30
N GLN A 131 5.07 31.98 0.86
CA GLN A 131 5.26 32.73 -0.38
C GLN A 131 6.53 33.61 -0.39
N ASN A 132 6.91 34.18 0.76
CA ASN A 132 8.15 34.94 0.92
C ASN A 132 9.40 34.07 0.68
N GLU A 133 9.44 32.84 1.22
CA GLU A 133 10.51 31.87 0.97
C GLU A 133 10.54 31.46 -0.50
N ARG A 134 9.38 31.27 -1.14
CA ARG A 134 9.31 30.99 -2.57
C ARG A 134 9.92 32.10 -3.43
N ALA A 135 9.72 33.36 -3.04
CA ALA A 135 10.28 34.52 -3.71
C ALA A 135 11.80 34.66 -3.47
N LYS A 136 12.28 34.36 -2.26
CA LYS A 136 13.72 34.29 -1.95
C LYS A 136 14.42 33.26 -2.84
N GLN A 137 13.88 32.04 -2.90
CA GLN A 137 14.40 30.96 -3.74
C GLN A 137 14.43 31.32 -5.24
N LEU A 138 13.50 32.16 -5.71
CA LEU A 138 13.50 32.61 -7.10
C LEU A 138 14.66 33.58 -7.38
N ARG A 139 14.93 34.50 -6.46
CA ARG A 139 16.03 35.48 -6.58
C ARG A 139 17.39 34.80 -6.43
N LYS A 140 17.57 34.01 -5.38
CA LYS A 140 18.79 33.26 -5.08
C LYS A 140 18.43 31.78 -4.93
N ALA A 141 18.67 31.01 -5.99
CA ALA A 141 18.29 29.61 -6.00
C ALA A 141 19.16 28.79 -5.04
N PRO A 142 18.59 27.76 -4.38
CA PRO A 142 19.39 26.76 -3.69
C PRO A 142 20.10 25.87 -4.73
N HIS A 143 21.27 25.35 -4.37
CA HIS A 143 21.99 24.38 -5.21
C HIS A 143 21.40 22.96 -5.07
N ILE A 144 20.90 22.64 -3.87
CA ILE A 144 20.16 21.41 -3.56
C ILE A 144 18.71 21.78 -3.23
N LEU A 145 17.76 21.32 -4.04
CA LEU A 145 16.33 21.53 -3.80
C LEU A 145 15.67 20.24 -3.29
N VAL A 146 15.13 20.29 -2.08
CA VAL A 146 14.33 19.20 -1.48
C VAL A 146 12.84 19.47 -1.75
N THR A 147 12.13 18.53 -2.39
CA THR A 147 10.74 18.74 -2.83
C THR A 147 9.87 17.48 -2.80
N THR A 148 8.59 17.62 -3.13
CA THR A 148 7.64 16.49 -3.31
C THR A 148 7.28 16.32 -4.78
N PRO A 149 6.78 15.15 -5.21
CA PRO A 149 6.32 14.93 -6.59
C PRO A 149 5.32 16.00 -7.09
N GLU A 150 4.37 16.38 -6.25
CA GLU A 150 3.36 17.39 -6.58
C GLU A 150 3.98 18.78 -6.72
N SER A 151 4.91 19.13 -5.83
CA SER A 151 5.61 20.41 -5.86
C SER A 151 6.52 20.53 -7.09
N LEU A 152 7.18 19.45 -7.50
CA LEU A 152 7.91 19.38 -8.78
C LEU A 152 6.98 19.68 -9.96
N ALA A 153 5.84 19.01 -10.05
CA ALA A 153 4.90 19.27 -11.14
C ALA A 153 4.33 20.71 -11.12
N ILE A 154 4.24 21.38 -9.97
CA ILE A 154 3.96 22.82 -9.93
C ILE A 154 5.14 23.62 -10.51
N ILE A 155 6.36 23.31 -10.10
CA ILE A 155 7.58 23.98 -10.57
C ILE A 155 7.73 23.89 -12.08
N LEU A 156 7.54 22.70 -12.67
CA LEU A 156 7.64 22.46 -14.12
C LEU A 156 6.68 23.31 -14.97
N ASN A 157 5.64 23.87 -14.36
CA ASN A 157 4.64 24.70 -15.04
C ASN A 157 4.71 26.17 -14.59
N SER A 158 5.68 26.52 -13.75
CA SER A 158 6.00 27.91 -13.41
C SER A 158 6.69 28.63 -14.57
N ARG A 159 6.62 29.96 -14.63
CA ARG A 159 7.25 30.74 -15.72
C ARG A 159 8.76 30.90 -15.52
N GLU A 160 9.15 31.35 -14.33
CA GLU A 160 10.54 31.75 -14.06
C GLU A 160 11.29 30.69 -13.25
N PHE A 161 10.67 30.10 -12.24
CA PHE A 161 11.37 29.17 -11.35
C PHE A 161 11.82 27.89 -12.06
N VAL A 162 11.08 27.44 -13.10
CA VAL A 162 11.46 26.28 -13.92
C VAL A 162 12.84 26.45 -14.57
N LYS A 163 13.21 27.68 -14.94
CA LYS A 163 14.51 27.98 -15.57
C LYS A 163 15.69 27.65 -14.65
N LYS A 164 15.47 27.66 -13.32
CA LYS A 164 16.48 27.28 -12.33
C LYS A 164 16.81 25.79 -12.33
N LEU A 165 16.01 24.95 -13.01
CA LEU A 165 16.21 23.50 -13.14
C LEU A 165 16.88 23.08 -14.46
N PHE A 166 17.08 23.97 -15.44
CA PHE A 166 17.59 23.58 -16.76
C PHE A 166 18.99 22.94 -16.70
N GLY A 167 19.84 23.38 -15.77
CA GLY A 167 21.20 22.86 -15.56
C GLY A 167 21.32 21.84 -14.43
N ILE A 168 20.25 21.12 -14.08
CA ILE A 168 20.33 20.05 -13.08
C ILE A 168 21.31 18.95 -13.52
N LYS A 169 22.11 18.45 -12.58
CA LYS A 169 23.07 17.37 -12.79
C LYS A 169 22.67 16.07 -12.07
N TRP A 170 21.97 16.17 -10.93
CA TRP A 170 21.56 15.03 -10.13
C TRP A 170 20.09 15.07 -9.74
N LEU A 171 19.41 13.94 -9.88
CA LEU A 171 18.08 13.69 -9.34
C LEU A 171 18.16 12.54 -8.34
N ILE A 172 17.81 12.80 -7.08
CA ILE A 172 17.69 11.79 -6.03
C ILE A 172 16.20 11.54 -5.77
N VAL A 173 15.75 10.30 -5.91
CA VAL A 173 14.41 9.86 -5.53
C VAL A 173 14.52 8.89 -4.36
N ASP A 174 14.06 9.30 -3.19
CA ASP A 174 14.12 8.51 -1.97
C ASP A 174 12.81 7.79 -1.67
N GLU A 175 12.91 6.70 -0.91
CA GLU A 175 11.81 5.82 -0.52
C GLU A 175 10.96 5.38 -1.73
N ILE A 176 11.62 4.92 -2.81
CA ILE A 176 10.95 4.54 -4.07
C ILE A 176 9.83 3.52 -3.84
N HIS A 177 10.01 2.58 -2.92
CA HIS A 177 9.00 1.59 -2.55
C HIS A 177 7.67 2.17 -2.09
N ALA A 178 7.65 3.41 -1.59
CA ALA A 178 6.42 4.11 -1.20
C ALA A 178 5.79 4.95 -2.33
N LEU A 179 6.45 5.01 -3.49
CA LEU A 179 6.01 5.78 -4.65
C LEU A 179 5.64 4.87 -5.83
N CYS A 180 6.50 3.91 -6.18
CA CYS A 180 6.37 3.15 -7.44
C CYS A 180 5.10 2.30 -7.51
N ASP A 181 4.53 1.91 -6.37
CA ASP A 181 3.35 1.04 -6.28
C ASP A 181 2.01 1.78 -6.40
N ASN A 182 2.02 3.09 -6.65
CA ASN A 182 0.82 3.91 -6.66
C ASN A 182 0.87 5.06 -7.68
N LYS A 183 -0.28 5.72 -7.88
CA LYS A 183 -0.43 6.81 -8.85
C LYS A 183 0.45 8.03 -8.58
N ARG A 184 0.94 8.25 -7.34
CA ARG A 184 1.94 9.32 -7.08
C ARG A 184 3.26 8.99 -7.76
N GLY A 185 3.68 7.73 -7.79
CA GLY A 185 4.84 7.29 -8.56
C GLY A 185 4.63 7.42 -10.06
N THR A 186 3.45 7.03 -10.56
CA THR A 186 3.10 7.22 -11.98
C THR A 186 3.20 8.69 -12.41
N HIS A 187 2.72 9.60 -11.57
CA HIS A 187 2.82 11.04 -11.77
C HIS A 187 4.27 11.56 -11.65
N LEU A 188 5.05 11.05 -10.69
CA LEU A 188 6.46 11.39 -10.56
C LEU A 188 7.26 10.97 -11.81
N SER A 189 7.05 9.76 -12.32
CA SER A 189 7.74 9.25 -13.50
C SER A 189 7.53 10.17 -14.72
N LEU A 190 6.29 10.60 -14.98
CA LEU A 190 6.01 11.61 -16.01
C LEU A 190 6.64 12.98 -15.71
N SER A 191 6.70 13.38 -14.44
CA SER A 191 7.34 14.64 -14.05
C SER A 191 8.84 14.63 -14.34
N ILE A 192 9.50 13.49 -14.12
CA ILE A 192 10.93 13.30 -14.38
C ILE A 192 11.22 13.37 -15.89
N GLU A 193 10.42 12.71 -16.73
CA GLU A 193 10.63 12.78 -18.19
C GLU A 193 10.34 14.17 -18.76
N ARG A 194 9.34 14.87 -18.21
CA ARG A 194 9.10 16.29 -18.55
C ARG A 194 10.26 17.18 -18.11
N LEU A 195 10.85 16.94 -16.94
CA LEU A 195 12.06 17.65 -16.51
C LEU A 195 13.22 17.36 -17.45
N ARG A 196 13.45 16.08 -17.80
CA ARG A 196 14.50 15.67 -18.74
C ARG A 196 14.37 16.37 -20.08
N ALA A 197 13.16 16.53 -20.61
CA ALA A 197 12.90 17.23 -21.87
C ALA A 197 13.17 18.75 -21.82
N LEU A 198 13.28 19.35 -20.63
CA LEU A 198 13.64 20.76 -20.46
C LEU A 198 15.16 21.00 -20.34
N CYS A 199 15.93 19.94 -20.10
CA CYS A 199 17.37 20.01 -19.92
C CYS A 199 18.10 19.68 -21.23
N GLU A 200 19.16 20.41 -21.55
CA GLU A 200 19.99 20.15 -22.73
C GLU A 200 20.71 18.79 -22.60
N HIS A 201 21.33 18.56 -21.44
CA HIS A 201 22.03 17.32 -21.12
C HIS A 201 21.20 16.40 -20.22
N SER A 202 21.52 15.11 -20.23
CA SER A 202 20.94 14.20 -19.25
C SER A 202 21.52 14.44 -17.87
N PHE A 203 20.79 14.01 -16.84
CA PHE A 203 21.20 14.12 -15.45
C PHE A 203 21.25 12.74 -14.81
N THR A 204 22.14 12.59 -13.84
CA THR A 204 22.30 11.33 -13.09
C THR A 204 21.06 11.09 -12.23
N ARG A 205 20.40 9.94 -12.43
CA ARG A 205 19.26 9.51 -11.62
C ARG A 205 19.73 8.54 -10.54
N ILE A 206 19.43 8.89 -9.30
CA ILE A 206 19.84 8.14 -8.11
C ILE A 206 18.57 7.72 -7.37
N GLY A 207 18.34 6.42 -7.30
CA GLY A 207 17.23 5.85 -6.58
C GLY A 207 17.63 5.32 -5.23
N LEU A 208 16.86 5.64 -4.19
CA LEU A 208 17.06 5.09 -2.85
C LEU A 208 15.80 4.33 -2.44
N SER A 209 15.99 3.10 -2.00
CA SER A 209 14.91 2.30 -1.45
C SER A 209 15.41 1.44 -0.30
N ALA A 210 14.52 1.18 0.65
CA ALA A 210 14.61 -0.01 1.49
C ALA A 210 14.47 -1.28 0.64
N THR A 211 14.57 -2.43 1.29
CA THR A 211 14.33 -3.78 0.75
C THR A 211 13.10 -3.84 -0.16
N ILE A 212 13.32 -3.92 -1.47
CA ILE A 212 12.30 -3.97 -2.53
C ILE A 212 12.63 -5.05 -3.58
N ALA A 213 11.59 -5.57 -4.23
CA ALA A 213 11.68 -6.54 -5.32
C ALA A 213 10.60 -6.27 -6.41
N PRO A 214 10.87 -6.59 -7.69
CA PRO A 214 12.18 -6.90 -8.27
C PRO A 214 13.00 -5.62 -8.47
N LEU A 215 14.31 -5.67 -8.21
CA LEU A 215 15.16 -4.46 -8.28
C LEU A 215 15.31 -3.93 -9.70
N GLU A 216 15.35 -4.81 -10.68
CA GLU A 216 15.49 -4.48 -12.10
C GLU A 216 14.25 -3.75 -12.62
N GLU A 217 13.07 -4.14 -12.17
CA GLU A 217 11.83 -3.43 -12.50
C GLU A 217 11.79 -2.04 -11.85
N VAL A 218 12.23 -1.93 -10.60
CA VAL A 218 12.33 -0.64 -9.90
C VAL A 218 13.39 0.27 -10.53
N ALA A 219 14.50 -0.30 -11.01
CA ALA A 219 15.53 0.41 -11.76
C ALA A 219 14.96 0.96 -13.07
N ARG A 220 14.24 0.15 -13.86
CA ARG A 220 13.55 0.64 -15.07
C ARG A 220 12.54 1.74 -14.74
N TYR A 221 11.84 1.62 -13.63
CA TYR A 221 10.87 2.64 -13.20
C TYR A 221 11.50 4.01 -12.98
N ILE A 222 12.64 4.09 -12.27
CA ILE A 222 13.31 5.37 -12.02
C ILE A 222 14.06 5.89 -13.26
N MET A 223 14.64 4.98 -14.06
CA MET A 223 15.40 5.35 -15.25
C MET A 223 14.52 5.79 -16.42
N GLY A 224 13.28 5.30 -16.51
CA GLY A 224 12.34 5.70 -17.56
C GLY A 224 12.92 5.45 -18.94
N GLY A 225 13.14 6.53 -19.71
CA GLY A 225 13.72 6.47 -21.06
C GLY A 225 15.24 6.27 -21.09
N GLU A 226 15.92 6.30 -19.94
CA GLU A 226 17.34 6.01 -19.83
C GLU A 226 17.57 4.49 -19.74
N GLU A 227 18.52 3.96 -20.50
CA GLU A 227 18.69 2.51 -20.61
C GLU A 227 19.64 1.93 -19.56
N ASN A 228 20.52 2.74 -18.97
CA ASN A 228 21.61 2.27 -18.11
C ASN A 228 21.37 2.54 -16.63
N CYS A 229 21.59 1.53 -15.79
CA CYS A 229 21.56 1.63 -14.33
C CYS A 229 22.44 0.57 -13.68
N THR A 230 23.25 1.00 -12.71
CA THR A 230 23.97 0.11 -11.81
C THR A 230 23.21 -0.02 -10.48
N ILE A 231 22.91 -1.25 -10.07
CA ILE A 231 22.20 -1.56 -8.84
C ILE A 231 23.19 -1.86 -7.72
N VAL A 232 23.10 -1.13 -6.62
CA VAL A 232 23.80 -1.40 -5.37
C VAL A 232 22.84 -2.13 -4.44
N ASP A 233 23.02 -3.44 -4.29
CA ASP A 233 22.19 -4.28 -3.41
C ASP A 233 22.96 -4.71 -2.16
N THR A 234 22.64 -4.11 -1.01
CA THR A 234 23.29 -4.38 0.28
C THR A 234 22.31 -4.96 1.31
N LYS A 235 21.30 -5.72 0.87
CA LYS A 235 20.21 -6.26 1.72
C LYS A 235 20.65 -7.15 2.88
N PHE A 236 21.77 -7.87 2.77
CA PHE A 236 22.13 -8.97 3.69
C PHE A 236 22.86 -8.56 4.98
N ILE A 237 23.03 -7.27 5.24
CA ILE A 237 24.07 -6.83 6.20
C ILE A 237 23.53 -6.63 7.62
N LYS A 238 22.24 -6.30 7.78
CA LYS A 238 21.67 -6.07 9.13
C LYS A 238 21.19 -7.38 9.74
N LYS A 239 21.77 -7.76 10.88
CA LYS A 239 21.30 -8.91 11.67
C LYS A 239 19.90 -8.61 12.20
N MET A 240 18.98 -9.56 12.03
CA MET A 240 17.62 -9.47 12.55
C MET A 240 17.34 -10.65 13.47
N ASP A 241 16.69 -10.37 14.60
CA ASP A 241 16.16 -11.36 15.52
C ASP A 241 14.64 -11.20 15.55
N ILE A 242 13.94 -12.03 14.77
CA ILE A 242 12.50 -11.99 14.62
C ILE A 242 11.90 -13.26 15.21
N THR A 243 11.07 -13.11 16.24
CA THR A 243 10.39 -14.23 16.91
C THR A 243 8.89 -14.19 16.72
N LEU A 244 8.25 -15.36 16.77
CA LEU A 244 6.79 -15.52 16.72
C LEU A 244 6.27 -16.18 17.99
N ALA A 245 5.31 -15.53 18.64
CA ALA A 245 4.66 -16.06 19.82
C ALA A 245 3.14 -16.00 19.72
N THR A 246 2.50 -17.02 20.30
CA THR A 246 1.11 -16.98 20.76
C THR A 246 1.10 -17.17 22.28
N PRO A 247 0.18 -16.53 23.03
CA PRO A 247 0.10 -16.66 24.49
C PRO A 247 -0.35 -18.05 24.97
N VAL A 248 -0.98 -18.86 24.10
CA VAL A 248 -1.54 -20.18 24.45
C VAL A 248 -1.37 -21.16 23.29
N ALA A 249 -1.21 -22.45 23.59
CA ALA A 249 -1.11 -23.51 22.59
C ALA A 249 -2.46 -23.87 21.95
N ASP A 250 -3.55 -23.62 22.68
CA ASP A 250 -4.92 -23.90 22.22
C ASP A 250 -5.72 -22.59 22.13
N LEU A 251 -5.78 -22.05 20.91
CA LEU A 251 -6.51 -20.82 20.60
C LEU A 251 -8.03 -21.03 20.48
N ILE A 252 -8.50 -22.27 20.49
CA ILE A 252 -9.92 -22.61 20.32
C ILE A 252 -10.59 -22.80 21.67
N HIS A 253 -10.06 -23.68 22.53
CA HIS A 253 -10.73 -24.06 23.76
C HIS A 253 -10.30 -23.25 24.99
N THR A 254 -9.20 -22.48 24.93
CA THR A 254 -8.74 -21.68 26.09
C THR A 254 -9.58 -20.41 26.30
N PRO A 255 -10.26 -20.19 27.44
CA PRO A 255 -11.15 -19.04 27.64
C PRO A 255 -10.58 -17.66 27.22
N MET A 256 -11.42 -16.80 26.63
CA MET A 256 -11.00 -15.54 26.01
C MET A 256 -10.29 -14.56 26.95
N HIS A 257 -10.77 -14.44 28.18
CA HIS A 257 -10.14 -13.58 29.19
C HIS A 257 -8.70 -14.05 29.45
N ILE A 258 -8.44 -15.35 29.52
CA ILE A 258 -7.10 -15.92 29.70
C ILE A 258 -6.18 -15.57 28.53
N ILE A 259 -6.65 -15.75 27.28
CA ILE A 259 -5.85 -15.39 26.09
C ILE A 259 -5.53 -13.88 26.10
N THR A 260 -6.52 -13.05 26.39
CA THR A 260 -6.39 -11.58 26.42
C THR A 260 -5.44 -11.13 27.51
N ASP A 261 -5.57 -11.68 28.71
CA ASP A 261 -4.71 -11.34 29.85
C ASP A 261 -3.27 -11.76 29.59
N ARG A 262 -3.04 -12.98 29.07
CA ARG A 262 -1.70 -13.43 28.69
C ARG A 262 -1.10 -12.64 27.53
N PHE A 263 -1.92 -12.23 26.56
CA PHE A 263 -1.49 -11.37 25.46
C PHE A 263 -0.98 -10.01 25.98
N TYR A 264 -1.75 -9.34 26.84
CA TYR A 264 -1.35 -8.05 27.41
C TYR A 264 -0.22 -8.18 28.44
N ALA A 265 -0.15 -9.28 29.18
CA ALA A 265 1.00 -9.60 30.04
C ALA A 265 2.28 -9.72 29.19
N ARG A 266 2.23 -10.46 28.07
CA ARG A 266 3.38 -10.59 27.18
C ARG A 266 3.79 -9.27 26.54
N LEU A 267 2.83 -8.45 26.10
CA LEU A 267 3.10 -7.09 25.62
C LEU A 267 3.78 -6.25 26.70
N HIS A 268 3.26 -6.30 27.93
CA HIS A 268 3.84 -5.58 29.06
C HIS A 268 5.29 -6.01 29.33
N GLU A 269 5.56 -7.32 29.39
CA GLU A 269 6.90 -7.87 29.58
C GLU A 269 7.88 -7.36 28.52
N LEU A 270 7.50 -7.44 27.24
CA LEU A 270 8.35 -6.99 26.15
C LEU A 270 8.64 -5.49 26.28
N ILE A 271 7.60 -4.66 26.44
CA ILE A 271 7.76 -3.19 26.55
C ILE A 271 8.61 -2.84 27.77
N HIS A 272 8.41 -3.52 28.90
CA HIS A 272 9.12 -3.23 30.14
C HIS A 272 10.60 -3.64 30.09
N ALA A 273 10.93 -4.71 29.36
CA ALA A 273 12.30 -5.18 29.18
C ALA A 273 13.18 -4.26 28.32
N HIS A 274 12.59 -3.25 27.64
CA HIS A 274 13.30 -2.37 26.71
C HIS A 274 13.15 -0.89 27.10
N LYS A 275 14.04 -0.04 26.62
CA LYS A 275 13.98 1.40 26.91
C LYS A 275 12.86 2.04 26.12
N THR A 276 12.75 1.75 24.83
CA THR A 276 11.77 2.30 23.89
C THR A 276 11.30 1.22 22.91
N SER A 277 9.98 1.02 22.81
CA SER A 277 9.37 0.03 21.91
C SER A 277 8.39 0.67 20.94
N ILE A 278 8.31 0.19 19.70
CA ILE A 278 7.17 0.49 18.82
C ILE A 278 6.26 -0.72 18.75
N VAL A 279 4.96 -0.52 19.02
CA VAL A 279 3.94 -1.56 18.88
C VAL A 279 3.13 -1.27 17.62
N PHE A 280 3.36 -2.04 16.56
CA PHE A 280 2.62 -1.92 15.31
C PHE A 280 1.32 -2.72 15.33
N THR A 281 0.25 -2.10 14.84
CA THR A 281 -1.02 -2.75 14.54
C THR A 281 -1.44 -2.41 13.11
N ASN A 282 -2.40 -3.14 12.56
CA ASN A 282 -2.84 -2.90 11.17
C ASN A 282 -3.94 -1.85 11.04
N THR A 283 -4.50 -1.37 12.15
CA THR A 283 -5.68 -0.50 12.15
C THR A 283 -5.51 0.61 13.17
N ARG A 284 -6.02 1.80 12.87
CA ARG A 284 -5.97 2.94 13.79
C ARG A 284 -6.68 2.62 15.10
N SER A 285 -7.78 1.88 15.02
CA SER A 285 -8.49 1.47 16.22
C SER A 285 -7.79 0.39 17.04
N GLY A 286 -7.08 -0.53 16.38
CA GLY A 286 -6.21 -1.49 17.05
C GLY A 286 -5.11 -0.78 17.85
N THR A 287 -4.53 0.28 17.29
CA THR A 287 -3.55 1.14 17.98
C THR A 287 -4.14 1.73 19.26
N GLU A 288 -5.31 2.39 19.18
CA GLU A 288 -5.97 2.97 20.35
C GLU A 288 -6.39 1.91 21.38
N ARG A 289 -6.91 0.77 20.91
CA ARG A 289 -7.32 -0.34 21.80
C ARG A 289 -6.15 -0.89 22.60
N ILE A 290 -4.99 -1.10 21.97
CA ILE A 290 -3.79 -1.56 22.70
C ILE A 290 -3.36 -0.53 23.72
N LEU A 291 -3.31 0.76 23.33
CA LEU A 291 -2.91 1.84 24.21
C LEU A 291 -3.79 1.90 25.46
N VAL A 292 -5.11 1.93 25.28
CA VAL A 292 -6.11 1.99 26.37
C VAL A 292 -6.01 0.76 27.28
N ASN A 293 -5.84 -0.45 26.72
CA ASN A 293 -5.72 -1.65 27.54
C ASN A 293 -4.42 -1.69 28.36
N LEU A 294 -3.30 -1.25 27.77
CA LEU A 294 -2.03 -1.13 28.50
C LEU A 294 -2.14 -0.09 29.63
N GLN A 295 -2.81 1.04 29.38
CA GLN A 295 -3.06 2.06 30.40
C GLN A 295 -3.97 1.55 31.52
N ASN A 296 -5.08 0.90 31.19
CA ASN A 296 -6.04 0.41 32.19
C ASN A 296 -5.43 -0.71 33.05
N ARG A 297 -4.65 -1.61 32.45
CA ARG A 297 -4.08 -2.78 33.15
C ARG A 297 -2.79 -2.46 33.89
N PHE A 298 -1.97 -1.54 33.37
CA PHE A 298 -0.62 -1.30 33.86
C PHE A 298 -0.28 0.19 34.04
N GLY A 299 -1.26 1.09 34.04
CA GLY A 299 -1.06 2.55 33.99
C GLY A 299 -0.14 3.11 35.08
N LYS A 300 -0.15 2.55 36.29
CA LYS A 300 0.80 2.91 37.37
C LYS A 300 2.26 2.74 36.96
N LYS A 301 2.57 1.79 36.07
CA LYS A 301 3.92 1.51 35.57
C LYS A 301 4.31 2.36 34.35
N TYR A 302 3.35 2.99 33.68
CA TYR A 302 3.54 3.64 32.38
C TYR A 302 3.28 5.16 32.42
N ALA A 303 3.45 5.80 33.58
CA ALA A 303 3.17 7.22 33.88
C ALA A 303 3.41 8.21 32.70
N ASN A 304 2.41 8.34 31.81
CA ASN A 304 2.43 9.13 30.58
C ASN A 304 3.53 8.78 29.54
N THR A 305 4.15 7.61 29.64
CA THR A 305 5.22 7.17 28.72
C THR A 305 4.71 6.34 27.54
N LEU A 306 3.38 6.30 27.32
CA LEU A 306 2.77 5.67 26.16
C LEU A 306 2.21 6.73 25.20
N GLY A 307 2.33 6.49 23.89
CA GLY A 307 1.74 7.33 22.85
C GLY A 307 1.03 6.54 21.76
N ALA A 308 0.06 7.16 21.09
CA ALA A 308 -0.52 6.65 19.84
C ALA A 308 0.01 7.46 18.65
N HIS A 309 0.20 6.80 17.50
CA HIS A 309 0.57 7.46 16.26
C HIS A 309 -0.18 6.86 15.07
N HIS A 310 -1.13 7.62 14.50
CA HIS A 310 -1.87 7.24 13.29
C HIS A 310 -2.43 8.46 12.55
N SER A 311 -2.84 8.29 11.30
CA SER A 311 -3.24 9.40 10.41
C SER A 311 -4.47 10.20 10.86
N SER A 312 -5.32 9.65 11.74
CA SER A 312 -6.48 10.39 12.30
C SER A 312 -6.12 11.37 13.42
N LEU A 313 -4.87 11.36 13.92
CA LEU A 313 -4.41 12.35 14.91
C LEU A 313 -4.05 13.66 14.23
N SER A 314 -4.21 14.76 14.96
CA SER A 314 -3.81 16.08 14.46
C SER A 314 -2.31 16.12 14.14
N ARG A 315 -1.89 17.04 13.26
CA ARG A 315 -0.47 17.21 12.93
C ARG A 315 0.35 17.55 14.17
N GLU A 316 -0.17 18.40 15.04
CA GLU A 316 0.48 18.82 16.29
C GLU A 316 0.66 17.64 17.24
N GLN A 317 -0.37 16.80 17.42
CA GLN A 317 -0.29 15.60 18.24
C GLN A 317 0.76 14.60 17.71
N ARG A 318 0.78 14.38 16.39
CA ARG A 318 1.78 13.50 15.76
C ARG A 318 3.20 14.03 15.96
N PHE A 319 3.42 15.32 15.72
CA PHE A 319 4.71 15.96 15.92
C PHE A 319 5.18 15.86 17.37
N GLU A 320 4.28 16.04 18.34
CA GLU A 320 4.63 15.90 19.76
C GLU A 320 5.02 14.47 20.11
N VAL A 321 4.29 13.46 19.61
CA VAL A 321 4.66 12.05 19.82
C VAL A 321 6.02 11.73 19.18
N GLU A 322 6.28 12.21 17.96
CA GLU A 322 7.56 12.06 17.27
C GLU A 322 8.70 12.72 18.05
N ARG A 323 8.49 13.94 18.56
CA ARG A 323 9.47 14.69 19.37
C ARG A 323 9.81 13.95 20.68
N ARG A 324 8.79 13.52 21.42
CA ARG A 324 8.96 12.79 22.68
C ARG A 324 9.59 11.41 22.48
N LEU A 325 9.26 10.74 21.37
CA LEU A 325 9.89 9.49 20.97
C LEU A 325 11.39 9.72 20.67
N LYS A 326 11.72 10.75 19.88
CA LYS A 326 13.10 11.12 19.56
C LYS A 326 13.92 11.51 20.79
N ALA A 327 13.29 12.16 21.77
CA ALA A 327 13.89 12.51 23.05
C ALA A 327 14.05 11.30 24.01
N GLY A 328 13.49 10.13 23.67
CA GLY A 328 13.54 8.95 24.52
C GLY A 328 12.64 9.02 25.77
N GLU A 329 11.62 9.86 25.74
CA GLU A 329 10.67 10.07 26.85
C GLU A 329 9.52 9.04 26.87
N LEU A 330 9.34 8.30 25.76
CA LEU A 330 8.27 7.30 25.62
C LEU A 330 8.82 5.88 25.77
N LYS A 331 8.16 5.08 26.61
CA LYS A 331 8.40 3.64 26.74
C LYS A 331 7.83 2.86 25.57
N ALA A 332 6.64 3.24 25.11
CA ALA A 332 6.10 2.65 23.91
C ALA A 332 5.25 3.62 23.09
N VAL A 333 5.34 3.49 21.78
CA VAL A 333 4.42 4.12 20.84
C VAL A 333 3.65 3.04 20.09
N CYS A 334 2.33 3.06 20.23
CA CYS A 334 1.44 2.23 19.43
C CYS A 334 1.20 2.94 18.09
N SER A 335 1.47 2.29 16.97
CA SER A 335 1.28 2.88 15.65
C SER A 335 0.55 1.96 14.70
N SER A 336 -0.14 2.56 13.72
CA SER A 336 -0.73 1.84 12.60
C SER A 336 0.32 1.68 11.48
N THR A 337 0.13 2.26 10.31
CA THR A 337 1.13 2.28 9.22
C THR A 337 1.96 3.57 9.20
N SER A 338 1.68 4.55 10.07
CA SER A 338 2.25 5.90 9.94
C SER A 338 3.71 6.03 10.37
N LEU A 339 4.23 5.17 11.25
CA LEU A 339 5.67 5.09 11.59
C LEU A 339 6.42 4.01 10.80
N GLU A 340 5.80 3.42 9.78
CA GLU A 340 6.41 2.38 8.94
C GLU A 340 7.52 2.97 8.03
N LEU A 341 7.34 4.21 7.58
CA LEU A 341 8.20 4.92 6.63
C LEU A 341 9.33 5.71 7.32
N GLY A 342 10.35 6.05 6.51
CA GLY A 342 11.70 6.57 6.84
C GLY A 342 11.90 7.76 7.78
N ILE A 343 10.94 8.17 8.61
CA ILE A 343 11.08 9.32 9.52
C ILE A 343 12.12 9.02 10.61
N ASP A 344 12.97 10.00 10.92
CA ASP A 344 13.95 9.89 12.01
C ASP A 344 13.27 10.10 13.37
N VAL A 345 12.77 8.99 13.93
CA VAL A 345 12.12 8.92 15.24
C VAL A 345 13.10 8.65 16.39
N GLY A 346 14.42 8.72 16.15
CA GLY A 346 15.45 8.44 17.15
C GLY A 346 15.67 6.95 17.42
N TYR A 347 16.14 6.64 18.63
CA TYR A 347 16.60 5.30 19.01
C TYR A 347 15.45 4.43 19.54
N ILE A 348 15.29 3.25 18.93
CA ILE A 348 14.25 2.25 19.25
C ILE A 348 14.94 0.90 19.46
N ASP A 349 14.70 0.26 20.60
CA ASP A 349 15.33 -1.02 20.91
C ASP A 349 14.66 -2.20 20.20
N GLN A 350 13.33 -2.16 20.12
CA GLN A 350 12.55 -3.26 19.57
C GLN A 350 11.26 -2.81 18.89
N VAL A 351 10.76 -3.70 18.05
CA VAL A 351 9.45 -3.62 17.42
C VAL A 351 8.61 -4.80 17.86
N VAL A 352 7.39 -4.53 18.30
CA VAL A 352 6.37 -5.54 18.58
C VAL A 352 5.30 -5.44 17.51
N GLN A 353 5.13 -6.50 16.72
CA GLN A 353 4.15 -6.56 15.63
C GLN A 353 2.95 -7.40 16.06
N VAL A 354 1.78 -6.77 16.17
CA VAL A 354 0.53 -7.45 16.53
C VAL A 354 -0.21 -7.88 15.27
N ALA A 355 -0.46 -9.19 15.17
CA ALA A 355 -0.99 -9.85 13.98
C ALA A 355 -0.09 -9.66 12.74
N SER A 356 -0.46 -10.29 11.63
CA SER A 356 0.34 -10.26 10.41
C SER A 356 0.33 -8.89 9.73
N PRO A 357 1.48 -8.30 9.33
CA PRO A 357 1.54 -7.09 8.49
C PRO A 357 1.22 -7.36 7.00
N LYS A 358 0.78 -8.58 6.66
CA LYS A 358 0.26 -9.01 5.35
C LYS A 358 1.26 -9.03 4.18
N SER A 359 2.55 -8.79 4.45
CA SER A 359 3.64 -8.87 3.46
C SER A 359 4.99 -8.88 4.18
N VAL A 360 5.97 -9.60 3.62
CA VAL A 360 7.35 -9.66 4.13
C VAL A 360 8.03 -8.30 4.06
N SER A 361 7.81 -7.53 2.98
CA SER A 361 8.40 -6.19 2.84
C SER A 361 8.06 -5.28 4.02
N ARG A 362 6.78 -5.24 4.41
CA ARG A 362 6.31 -4.45 5.56
C ARG A 362 6.86 -4.95 6.89
N LEU A 363 6.98 -6.27 7.08
CA LEU A 363 7.62 -6.81 8.29
C LEU A 363 9.05 -6.29 8.42
N LEU A 364 9.85 -6.39 7.35
CA LEU A 364 11.23 -5.93 7.34
C LEU A 364 11.35 -4.42 7.53
N GLN A 365 10.47 -3.63 6.93
CA GLN A 365 10.44 -2.17 7.12
C GLN A 365 10.09 -1.78 8.57
N ARG A 366 9.11 -2.46 9.17
CA ARG A 366 8.70 -2.24 10.56
C ARG A 366 9.79 -2.65 11.53
N VAL A 367 10.30 -3.88 11.43
CA VAL A 367 11.39 -4.40 12.29
C VAL A 367 12.67 -3.59 12.09
N GLY A 368 12.94 -3.12 10.87
CA GLY A 368 14.07 -2.25 10.55
C GLY A 368 14.06 -0.89 11.26
N ARG A 369 12.97 -0.53 11.96
CA ARG A 369 12.91 0.63 12.86
C ARG A 369 13.65 0.39 14.17
N ALA A 370 13.80 -0.86 14.59
CA ALA A 370 14.58 -1.23 15.77
C ALA A 370 16.08 -1.34 15.42
N GLY A 371 16.95 -0.97 16.37
CA GLY A 371 18.40 -0.94 16.21
C GLY A 371 18.81 0.10 15.17
N HIS A 372 19.23 1.28 15.58
CA HIS A 372 19.48 2.39 14.64
C HIS A 372 20.86 2.29 13.98
N GLN A 373 21.81 1.56 14.60
CA GLN A 373 23.16 1.41 14.08
C GLN A 373 23.29 0.20 13.15
N LEU A 374 24.21 0.28 12.18
CA LEU A 374 24.46 -0.78 11.20
C LEU A 374 24.84 -2.13 11.85
N HIS A 375 25.51 -2.09 13.00
CA HIS A 375 25.99 -3.27 13.73
C HIS A 375 25.03 -3.77 14.81
N GLU A 376 23.96 -3.02 15.10
CA GLU A 376 22.93 -3.42 16.06
C GLU A 376 21.96 -4.42 15.42
N THR A 377 21.58 -5.44 16.18
CA THR A 377 20.55 -6.39 15.78
C THR A 377 19.18 -5.71 15.85
N SER A 378 18.40 -5.77 14.76
CA SER A 378 16.99 -5.36 14.80
C SER A 378 16.15 -6.43 15.48
N ILE A 379 15.58 -6.11 16.63
CA ILE A 379 14.72 -7.02 17.42
C ILE A 379 13.25 -6.83 17.00
N GLY A 380 12.63 -7.91 16.55
CA GLY A 380 11.22 -7.98 16.16
C GLY A 380 10.48 -9.09 16.92
N ASN A 381 9.40 -8.75 17.62
CA ASN A 381 8.57 -9.73 18.32
C ASN A 381 7.16 -9.73 17.73
N MET A 382 6.77 -10.82 17.08
CA MET A 382 5.42 -10.98 16.54
C MET A 382 4.53 -11.69 17.56
N ILE A 383 3.34 -11.13 17.85
CA ILE A 383 2.34 -11.76 18.73
C ILE A 383 1.04 -11.96 17.96
N VAL A 384 0.54 -13.19 17.96
CA VAL A 384 -0.63 -13.61 17.17
C VAL A 384 -1.59 -14.44 18.03
N ASN A 385 -2.89 -14.15 17.90
CA ASN A 385 -3.98 -14.83 18.62
C ASN A 385 -4.99 -15.51 17.68
N ASP A 386 -4.68 -15.65 16.39
CA ASP A 386 -5.52 -16.29 15.38
C ASP A 386 -4.71 -17.36 14.62
N ARG A 387 -5.33 -18.50 14.31
CA ARG A 387 -4.60 -19.66 13.74
C ARG A 387 -4.16 -19.43 12.29
N ASP A 388 -4.96 -18.77 11.48
CA ASP A 388 -4.60 -18.47 10.09
C ASP A 388 -3.47 -17.42 10.06
N ASP A 389 -3.61 -16.35 10.83
CA ASP A 389 -2.56 -15.34 10.97
C ASP A 389 -1.26 -15.93 11.56
N LEU A 390 -1.36 -16.96 12.42
CA LEU A 390 -0.18 -17.60 13.03
C LEU A 390 0.63 -18.36 11.97
N VAL A 391 -0.04 -19.13 11.11
CA VAL A 391 0.62 -19.78 9.96
C VAL A 391 1.19 -18.73 9.01
N GLU A 392 0.44 -17.67 8.73
CA GLU A 392 0.89 -16.57 7.87
C GLU A 392 2.17 -15.91 8.41
N CYS A 393 2.22 -15.59 9.71
CA CYS A 393 3.41 -14.98 10.33
C CYS A 393 4.60 -15.95 10.36
N ALA A 394 4.36 -17.24 10.61
CA ALA A 394 5.41 -18.26 10.62
C ALA A 394 6.09 -18.35 9.25
N VAL A 395 5.30 -18.38 8.18
CA VAL A 395 5.81 -18.38 6.80
C VAL A 395 6.50 -17.05 6.48
N MET A 396 5.92 -15.92 6.88
CA MET A 396 6.50 -14.60 6.63
C MET A 396 7.90 -14.45 7.23
N ILE A 397 8.10 -14.89 8.48
CA ILE A 397 9.42 -14.86 9.12
C ILE A 397 10.39 -15.79 8.39
N ARG A 398 9.95 -17.01 8.05
CA ARG A 398 10.77 -17.96 7.30
C ARG A 398 11.24 -17.38 5.95
N GLU A 399 10.36 -16.71 5.22
CA GLU A 399 10.71 -16.09 3.94
C GLU A 399 11.58 -14.81 4.11
N ALA A 400 11.37 -14.06 5.20
CA ALA A 400 12.23 -12.94 5.57
C ALA A 400 13.69 -13.38 5.79
N TYR A 401 13.91 -14.47 6.55
CA TYR A 401 15.24 -15.04 6.76
C TYR A 401 15.87 -15.64 5.49
N LYS A 402 15.05 -16.07 4.52
CA LYS A 402 15.52 -16.47 3.18
C LYS A 402 15.81 -15.29 2.24
N GLY A 403 15.59 -14.05 2.69
CA GLY A 403 15.76 -12.85 1.87
C GLY A 403 14.73 -12.68 0.76
N ARG A 404 13.59 -13.39 0.82
CA ARG A 404 12.52 -13.26 -0.18
C ARG A 404 11.55 -12.16 0.22
N ILE A 405 11.29 -11.24 -0.69
CA ILE A 405 10.42 -10.07 -0.48
C ILE A 405 9.35 -10.06 -1.56
N ASP A 406 8.16 -9.57 -1.21
CA ASP A 406 7.03 -9.42 -2.12
C ASP A 406 7.35 -8.47 -3.27
N ARG A 407 6.86 -8.81 -4.48
CA ARG A 407 7.00 -7.95 -5.65
C ARG A 407 6.09 -6.73 -5.55
N VAL A 408 6.63 -5.56 -5.93
CA VAL A 408 5.82 -4.35 -6.11
C VAL A 408 4.99 -4.41 -7.38
N HIS A 409 3.82 -3.77 -7.36
CA HIS A 409 2.96 -3.64 -8.52
C HIS A 409 2.93 -2.17 -8.97
N ILE A 410 3.54 -1.86 -10.10
CA ILE A 410 3.60 -0.49 -10.64
C ILE A 410 2.36 -0.25 -11.52
N PRO A 411 1.47 0.71 -11.18
CA PRO A 411 0.30 1.01 -12.00
C PRO A 411 0.70 1.49 -13.40
N LYS A 412 0.16 0.84 -14.43
CA LYS A 412 0.45 1.15 -15.84
C LYS A 412 -0.68 1.96 -16.48
N ASN A 413 -0.31 2.87 -17.39
CA ASN A 413 -1.22 3.63 -18.24
C ASN A 413 -2.36 4.34 -17.49
N ALA A 414 -2.09 4.94 -16.32
CA ALA A 414 -3.11 5.67 -15.55
C ALA A 414 -3.57 6.93 -16.31
N LEU A 415 -4.71 6.85 -17.01
CA LEU A 415 -5.15 7.91 -17.94
C LEU A 415 -5.58 9.20 -17.24
N ASP A 416 -6.05 9.12 -15.99
CA ASP A 416 -6.41 10.31 -15.21
C ASP A 416 -5.18 11.13 -14.78
N VAL A 417 -4.08 10.47 -14.43
CA VAL A 417 -2.79 11.10 -14.17
C VAL A 417 -2.22 11.70 -15.46
N LEU A 418 -2.31 10.96 -16.57
CA LEU A 418 -1.90 11.47 -17.88
C LEU A 418 -2.66 12.75 -18.26
N ALA A 419 -3.96 12.82 -17.99
CA ALA A 419 -4.76 14.02 -18.26
C ALA A 419 -4.23 15.26 -17.51
N GLN A 420 -3.76 15.11 -16.26
CA GLN A 420 -3.12 16.21 -15.53
C GLN A 420 -1.82 16.65 -16.21
N HIS A 421 -1.00 15.70 -16.64
CA HIS A 421 0.25 16.00 -17.31
C HIS A 421 0.07 16.66 -18.67
N VAL A 422 -0.90 16.20 -19.47
CA VAL A 422 -1.28 16.83 -20.75
C VAL A 422 -1.75 18.26 -20.53
N LEU A 423 -2.60 18.51 -19.52
CA LEU A 423 -2.97 19.88 -19.14
C LEU A 423 -1.73 20.71 -18.79
N GLY A 424 -0.80 20.17 -18.01
CA GLY A 424 0.46 20.83 -17.69
C GLY A 424 1.30 21.14 -18.94
N MET A 425 1.49 20.16 -19.83
CA MET A 425 2.23 20.34 -21.09
C MET A 425 1.63 21.46 -21.94
N SER A 426 0.30 21.56 -21.99
CA SER A 426 -0.39 22.64 -22.71
C SER A 426 -0.05 24.05 -22.19
N LEU A 427 0.36 24.17 -20.92
CA LEU A 427 0.69 25.46 -20.28
C LEU A 427 2.11 25.95 -20.58
N THR A 428 2.99 25.06 -21.05
CA THR A 428 4.40 25.37 -21.28
C THR A 428 4.64 25.86 -22.70
N ARG A 429 4.08 25.16 -23.70
CA ARG A 429 4.12 25.52 -25.12
C ARG A 429 3.01 24.81 -25.89
N LYS A 430 2.91 25.09 -27.20
CA LYS A 430 2.18 24.22 -28.13
C LYS A 430 2.98 22.93 -28.36
N TRP A 431 2.27 21.82 -28.51
CA TRP A 431 2.85 20.50 -28.71
C TRP A 431 2.22 19.83 -29.93
N HIS A 432 3.05 19.20 -30.75
CA HIS A 432 2.58 18.18 -31.69
C HIS A 432 2.24 16.90 -30.93
N VAL A 433 1.18 16.20 -31.34
CA VAL A 433 0.66 14.99 -30.68
C VAL A 433 1.74 13.92 -30.56
N ASP A 434 2.46 13.63 -31.65
CA ASP A 434 3.49 12.58 -31.65
C ASP A 434 4.68 12.92 -30.76
N GLU A 435 5.11 14.19 -30.72
CA GLU A 435 6.20 14.63 -29.84
C GLU A 435 5.82 14.42 -28.37
N ALA A 436 4.61 14.84 -28.00
CA ALA A 436 4.09 14.68 -26.65
C ALA A 436 3.90 13.19 -26.29
N PHE A 437 3.37 12.39 -27.21
CA PHE A 437 3.19 10.95 -27.04
C PHE A 437 4.52 10.23 -26.81
N MET A 438 5.54 10.53 -27.62
CA MET A 438 6.87 9.95 -27.48
C MET A 438 7.54 10.35 -26.17
N LEU A 439 7.35 11.60 -25.70
CA LEU A 439 7.80 12.02 -24.37
C LEU A 439 7.11 11.21 -23.27
N VAL A 440 5.79 11.05 -23.34
CA VAL A 440 5.01 10.28 -22.36
C VAL A 440 5.47 8.83 -22.30
N LYS A 441 5.74 8.19 -23.44
CA LYS A 441 6.21 6.80 -23.50
C LYS A 441 7.58 6.57 -22.88
N LYS A 442 8.42 7.60 -22.72
CA LYS A 442 9.68 7.49 -21.98
C LYS A 442 9.44 7.19 -20.50
N ALA A 443 8.29 7.56 -19.93
CA ALA A 443 7.98 7.22 -18.56
C ALA A 443 7.64 5.72 -18.46
N TYR A 444 8.34 4.99 -17.58
CA TYR A 444 8.15 3.53 -17.45
C TYR A 444 6.68 3.11 -17.27
N PRO A 445 5.83 3.77 -16.47
CA PRO A 445 4.41 3.41 -16.37
C PRO A 445 3.61 3.52 -17.67
N TYR A 446 4.11 4.25 -18.68
CA TYR A 446 3.44 4.57 -19.94
C TYR A 446 4.16 4.01 -21.18
N HIS A 447 5.22 3.21 -21.03
CA HIS A 447 5.96 2.66 -22.18
C HIS A 447 5.11 1.79 -23.12
N THR A 448 4.01 1.23 -22.61
CA THR A 448 3.02 0.43 -23.37
C THR A 448 1.75 1.20 -23.74
N LEU A 449 1.70 2.51 -23.49
CA LEU A 449 0.54 3.34 -23.82
C LEU A 449 0.26 3.30 -25.32
N LEU A 450 -1.00 3.03 -25.68
CA LEU A 450 -1.45 3.07 -27.06
C LEU A 450 -1.67 4.52 -27.51
N ARG A 451 -1.36 4.82 -28.77
CA ARG A 451 -1.57 6.17 -29.34
C ARG A 451 -3.04 6.57 -29.28
N ASP A 452 -3.96 5.64 -29.53
CA ASP A 452 -5.39 5.90 -29.47
C ASP A 452 -5.81 6.36 -28.05
N ASP A 453 -5.38 5.67 -27.00
CA ASP A 453 -5.66 6.08 -25.61
C ASP A 453 -5.16 7.50 -25.31
N PHE A 454 -3.97 7.85 -25.80
CA PHE A 454 -3.42 9.20 -25.67
C PHE A 454 -4.28 10.25 -26.40
N VAL A 455 -4.69 9.95 -27.63
CA VAL A 455 -5.58 10.82 -28.43
C VAL A 455 -6.96 10.95 -27.78
N GLN A 456 -7.50 9.89 -27.19
CA GLN A 456 -8.78 9.98 -26.46
C GLN A 456 -8.69 10.90 -25.25
N VAL A 457 -7.56 10.90 -24.53
CA VAL A 457 -7.31 11.88 -23.45
C VAL A 457 -7.27 13.30 -24.00
N LEU A 458 -6.64 13.54 -25.16
CA LEU A 458 -6.62 14.85 -25.81
C LEU A 458 -8.01 15.31 -26.25
N ARG A 459 -8.81 14.43 -26.86
CA ARG A 459 -10.21 14.72 -27.25
C ARG A 459 -11.05 15.09 -26.03
N TYR A 460 -10.94 14.29 -24.96
CA TYR A 460 -11.61 14.55 -23.69
C TYR A 460 -11.23 15.93 -23.12
N LEU A 461 -9.93 16.21 -23.01
CA LEU A 461 -9.47 17.51 -22.51
C LEU A 461 -9.78 18.66 -23.48
N GLY A 462 -9.90 18.40 -24.78
CA GLY A 462 -10.29 19.39 -25.79
C GLY A 462 -11.77 19.75 -25.73
N GLY A 463 -12.61 18.91 -25.11
CA GLY A 463 -14.06 19.09 -25.02
C GLY A 463 -14.81 18.85 -26.32
N LYS A 464 -14.17 18.28 -27.35
CA LYS A 464 -14.81 17.94 -28.62
C LYS A 464 -15.43 16.54 -28.53
N ASN A 465 -16.65 16.37 -29.06
CA ASN A 465 -17.35 15.10 -29.33
C ASN A 465 -18.06 14.38 -28.17
N TYR A 466 -18.26 15.02 -27.01
CA TYR A 466 -18.89 14.34 -25.86
C TYR A 466 -20.15 15.02 -25.30
N GLU A 467 -20.59 16.16 -25.86
CA GLU A 467 -21.75 16.94 -25.38
C GLU A 467 -21.71 17.27 -23.86
N LEU A 468 -20.54 17.16 -23.22
CA LEU A 468 -20.38 17.35 -21.78
C LEU A 468 -20.46 18.82 -21.32
N ASP A 469 -20.56 19.75 -22.27
CA ASP A 469 -20.69 21.19 -21.99
C ASP A 469 -22.01 21.50 -21.25
N GLU A 470 -23.08 20.73 -21.51
CA GLU A 470 -24.38 20.84 -20.82
C GLU A 470 -24.28 20.49 -19.32
N GLU A 471 -23.35 19.60 -18.97
CA GLU A 471 -23.03 19.21 -17.57
C GLU A 471 -21.89 20.06 -16.96
N HIS A 472 -21.60 21.21 -17.56
CA HIS A 472 -20.54 22.13 -17.14
C HIS A 472 -19.11 21.55 -17.15
N VAL A 473 -18.86 20.49 -17.93
CA VAL A 473 -17.52 19.92 -18.12
C VAL A 473 -16.89 20.49 -19.39
N TYR A 474 -16.38 21.71 -19.26
CA TYR A 474 -15.71 22.39 -20.36
C TYR A 474 -14.30 21.81 -20.63
N GLY A 475 -13.93 21.69 -21.90
CA GLY A 475 -12.56 21.35 -22.30
C GLY A 475 -11.51 22.29 -21.69
N LYS A 476 -10.38 21.73 -21.26
CA LYS A 476 -9.28 22.39 -20.56
C LYS A 476 -8.13 22.82 -21.48
N ILE A 477 -7.97 22.15 -22.63
CA ILE A 477 -6.94 22.45 -23.63
C ILE A 477 -7.58 22.87 -24.96
N TRP A 478 -6.81 23.57 -25.79
CA TRP A 478 -7.11 23.66 -27.22
C TRP A 478 -6.48 22.44 -27.88
N TYR A 479 -7.23 21.75 -28.73
CA TYR A 479 -6.77 20.59 -29.48
C TYR A 479 -7.33 20.64 -30.91
N ASP A 480 -6.42 20.55 -31.87
CA ASP A 480 -6.70 20.44 -33.29
C ASP A 480 -6.37 19.01 -33.77
N PRO A 481 -7.39 18.21 -34.14
CA PRO A 481 -7.16 16.85 -34.62
C PRO A 481 -6.66 16.80 -36.07
N ILE A 482 -6.74 17.89 -36.84
CA ILE A 482 -6.28 17.94 -38.24
C ILE A 482 -4.78 18.22 -38.25
N GLU A 483 -4.37 19.29 -37.57
CA GLU A 483 -2.95 19.67 -37.44
C GLU A 483 -2.19 18.82 -36.41
N GLU A 484 -2.89 17.94 -35.69
CA GLU A 484 -2.33 17.14 -34.59
C GLU A 484 -1.56 17.99 -33.57
N GLU A 485 -2.13 19.14 -33.20
CA GLU A 485 -1.55 20.06 -32.22
C GLU A 485 -2.45 20.30 -31.02
N PHE A 486 -1.85 20.50 -29.84
CA PHE A 486 -2.56 20.96 -28.66
C PHE A 486 -1.80 22.01 -27.87
N GLY A 487 -2.54 22.78 -27.08
CA GLY A 487 -1.98 23.89 -26.32
C GLY A 487 -2.98 24.51 -25.35
N LYS A 488 -2.59 25.63 -24.75
CA LYS A 488 -3.38 26.33 -23.75
C LYS A 488 -4.68 26.90 -24.35
N ARG A 489 -5.85 26.50 -23.82
CA ARG A 489 -7.16 27.03 -24.24
C ARG A 489 -7.41 28.48 -23.85
N GLY A 490 -7.02 28.89 -22.64
CA GLY A 490 -7.35 30.24 -22.14
C GLY A 490 -6.68 30.63 -20.82
N ARG A 491 -6.98 31.83 -20.31
CA ARG A 491 -6.34 32.38 -19.09
C ARG A 491 -6.63 31.54 -17.84
N GLY A 492 -7.83 30.97 -17.73
CA GLY A 492 -8.26 30.15 -16.58
C GLY A 492 -7.56 28.79 -16.45
N THR A 493 -7.06 28.22 -17.55
CA THR A 493 -6.42 26.89 -17.60
C THR A 493 -5.31 26.73 -16.55
N ARG A 494 -4.54 27.79 -16.34
CA ARG A 494 -3.43 27.80 -15.38
C ARG A 494 -3.91 27.70 -13.93
N VAL A 495 -4.97 28.42 -13.58
CA VAL A 495 -5.57 28.38 -12.24
C VAL A 495 -6.15 26.99 -11.99
N THR A 496 -6.84 26.42 -12.99
CA THR A 496 -7.37 25.07 -12.93
C THR A 496 -6.27 24.05 -12.62
N TYR A 497 -5.15 24.08 -13.35
CA TYR A 497 -4.04 23.16 -13.12
C TYR A 497 -3.50 23.26 -11.69
N PHE A 498 -3.08 24.47 -11.26
CA PHE A 498 -2.42 24.63 -9.95
C PHE A 498 -3.32 24.37 -8.74
N THR A 499 -4.64 24.50 -8.88
CA THR A 499 -5.59 24.29 -7.77
C THR A 499 -6.20 22.88 -7.74
N ASN A 500 -5.96 22.05 -8.76
CA ASN A 500 -6.54 20.70 -8.87
C ASN A 500 -5.50 19.58 -9.05
N LEU A 501 -4.21 19.91 -9.15
CA LEU A 501 -3.10 18.96 -9.28
C LEU A 501 -3.01 17.99 -8.10
N GLY A 502 -2.68 16.74 -8.39
CA GLY A 502 -2.33 15.71 -7.42
C GLY A 502 -3.10 14.42 -7.63
N THR A 503 -2.61 13.34 -7.01
CA THR A 503 -3.18 11.99 -7.19
C THR A 503 -3.79 11.42 -5.90
N ILE A 504 -3.57 12.07 -4.76
CA ILE A 504 -4.22 11.70 -3.50
C ILE A 504 -5.70 12.11 -3.61
N PRO A 505 -6.66 11.16 -3.48
CA PRO A 505 -8.07 11.49 -3.45
C PRO A 505 -8.41 12.23 -2.15
N GLN A 506 -9.41 13.11 -2.18
CA GLN A 506 -9.95 13.70 -0.96
C GLN A 506 -10.87 12.67 -0.29
N SER A 507 -10.38 12.05 0.79
CA SER A 507 -11.22 11.25 1.69
C SER A 507 -12.09 12.20 2.51
N ALA A 508 -13.39 11.96 2.56
CA ALA A 508 -14.30 12.76 3.37
C ALA A 508 -15.08 11.88 4.35
N SER A 509 -15.40 12.43 5.52
CA SER A 509 -16.30 11.76 6.45
C SER A 509 -17.73 11.81 5.89
N VAL A 510 -18.37 10.65 5.86
CA VAL A 510 -19.75 10.46 5.38
C VAL A 510 -20.69 10.60 6.57
N LYS A 511 -21.60 11.56 6.56
CA LYS A 511 -22.58 11.75 7.65
C LYS A 511 -23.55 10.58 7.70
N VAL A 512 -23.94 10.14 8.88
CA VAL A 512 -24.90 9.04 9.05
C VAL A 512 -26.18 9.57 9.65
N TYR A 513 -27.29 9.31 8.96
CA TYR A 513 -28.64 9.71 9.37
C TYR A 513 -29.54 8.49 9.61
N ALA A 514 -30.18 8.41 10.76
CA ALA A 514 -31.19 7.40 11.03
C ALA A 514 -32.58 7.87 10.60
N ASN A 515 -33.33 7.01 9.90
CA ASN A 515 -34.75 7.27 9.62
C ASN A 515 -35.57 7.17 10.91
N GLN A 516 -36.45 8.14 11.14
CA GLN A 516 -37.46 8.10 12.19
C GLN A 516 -38.83 7.65 11.65
N ALA A 517 -39.70 7.20 12.56
CA ALA A 517 -41.06 6.75 12.24
C ALA A 517 -41.98 7.87 11.72
N ASN A 518 -41.67 9.13 12.03
CA ASN A 518 -42.40 10.32 11.58
C ASN A 518 -41.92 10.85 10.20
N GLY A 519 -40.91 10.22 9.58
CA GLY A 519 -40.34 10.65 8.29
C GLY A 519 -39.10 11.56 8.39
N ASP A 520 -38.75 12.05 9.59
CA ASP A 520 -37.54 12.85 9.80
C ASP A 520 -36.26 11.99 9.85
N LYS A 521 -35.10 12.67 9.79
CA LYS A 521 -33.78 12.05 9.81
C LYS A 521 -32.89 12.64 10.90
N ASP A 522 -32.42 11.80 11.82
CA ASP A 522 -31.49 12.21 12.88
C ASP A 522 -30.04 12.01 12.48
N LEU A 523 -29.19 13.02 12.67
CA LEU A 523 -27.74 12.87 12.52
C LEU A 523 -27.17 12.06 13.69
N ILE A 524 -26.66 10.86 13.40
CA ILE A 524 -26.12 9.93 14.40
C ILE A 524 -24.60 10.04 14.54
N GLY A 525 -23.91 10.39 13.45
CA GLY A 525 -22.45 10.47 13.46
C GLY A 525 -21.85 10.56 12.06
N SER A 526 -20.63 10.09 11.91
CA SER A 526 -19.95 10.02 10.61
C SER A 526 -19.10 8.77 10.48
N LEU A 527 -18.92 8.31 9.24
CA LEU A 527 -18.12 7.14 8.87
C LEU A 527 -17.03 7.52 7.89
N ASP A 528 -15.93 6.75 7.89
CA ASP A 528 -14.89 6.86 6.86
C ASP A 528 -15.42 6.40 5.50
N GLU A 529 -15.07 7.09 4.42
CA GLU A 529 -15.56 6.78 3.09
C GLU A 529 -15.23 5.36 2.63
N ASP A 530 -14.03 4.85 2.93
CA ASP A 530 -13.59 3.50 2.56
C ASP A 530 -14.40 2.42 3.32
N PHE A 531 -14.91 2.76 4.51
CA PHE A 531 -15.86 1.90 5.23
C PHE A 531 -17.20 1.86 4.51
N VAL A 532 -17.72 3.03 4.14
CA VAL A 532 -18.98 3.10 3.40
C VAL A 532 -18.87 2.41 2.03
N GLU A 533 -17.67 2.30 1.42
CA GLU A 533 -17.45 1.64 0.11
C GLU A 533 -17.76 0.14 0.19
N LYS A 534 -17.58 -0.45 1.37
CA LYS A 534 -17.75 -1.88 1.62
C LYS A 534 -19.17 -2.25 2.05
N LEU A 535 -20.03 -1.26 2.34
CA LEU A 535 -21.41 -1.47 2.81
C LEU A 535 -22.34 -1.94 1.69
N LYS A 536 -23.16 -2.94 1.99
CA LYS A 536 -24.28 -3.41 1.19
C LYS A 536 -25.59 -3.16 1.93
N LYS A 537 -26.68 -2.94 1.19
CA LYS A 537 -28.02 -2.77 1.76
C LYS A 537 -28.34 -3.94 2.70
N GLY A 538 -28.73 -3.64 3.93
CA GLY A 538 -28.96 -4.60 5.01
C GLY A 538 -27.79 -4.76 5.99
N ASP A 539 -26.61 -4.19 5.71
CA ASP A 539 -25.47 -4.28 6.62
C ASP A 539 -25.72 -3.49 7.91
N ARG A 540 -25.58 -4.11 9.08
CA ARG A 540 -25.70 -3.49 10.39
C ARG A 540 -24.34 -3.12 10.99
N PHE A 541 -24.19 -1.93 11.56
CA PHE A 541 -22.93 -1.51 12.18
C PHE A 541 -23.18 -0.61 13.40
N VAL A 542 -22.15 -0.47 14.23
CA VAL A 542 -22.24 0.29 15.49
C VAL A 542 -21.73 1.71 15.29
N ILE A 543 -22.54 2.71 15.68
CA ILE A 543 -22.12 4.11 15.87
C ILE A 543 -22.60 4.56 17.24
N GLY A 544 -21.69 5.11 18.06
CA GLY A 544 -22.05 5.62 19.38
C GLY A 544 -22.72 4.57 20.27
N GLY A 545 -22.27 3.31 20.21
CA GLY A 545 -22.79 2.19 20.99
C GLY A 545 -24.14 1.61 20.53
N ASN A 546 -24.78 2.19 19.51
CA ASN A 546 -26.07 1.73 18.99
C ASN A 546 -25.91 1.04 17.62
N VAL A 547 -26.71 0.01 17.34
CA VAL A 547 -26.68 -0.72 16.07
C VAL A 547 -27.65 -0.12 15.05
N TYR A 548 -27.14 0.11 13.85
CA TYR A 548 -27.87 0.71 12.75
C TYR A 548 -27.77 -0.15 11.49
N GLU A 549 -28.88 -0.36 10.78
CA GLU A 549 -28.96 -1.09 9.53
C GLU A 549 -28.83 -0.15 8.32
N PHE A 550 -27.85 -0.40 7.46
CA PHE A 550 -27.57 0.35 6.25
C PHE A 550 -28.69 0.19 5.23
N VAL A 551 -29.32 1.31 4.86
CA VAL A 551 -30.35 1.33 3.82
C VAL A 551 -29.70 1.66 2.47
N HIS A 552 -28.98 2.77 2.42
CA HIS A 552 -28.24 3.23 1.25
C HIS A 552 -27.27 4.36 1.63
N ALA A 553 -26.28 4.61 0.76
CA ALA A 553 -25.44 5.80 0.82
C ALA A 553 -25.70 6.65 -0.43
N ARG A 554 -26.01 7.93 -0.25
CA ARG A 554 -26.16 8.93 -1.33
C ARG A 554 -25.65 10.28 -0.83
N ASN A 555 -24.92 11.02 -1.67
CA ASN A 555 -24.52 12.42 -1.39
C ASN A 555 -23.80 12.63 -0.05
N MET A 556 -22.78 11.83 0.25
CA MET A 556 -22.04 11.85 1.53
C MET A 556 -22.94 11.67 2.77
N VAL A 557 -24.11 11.08 2.57
CA VAL A 557 -25.07 10.72 3.62
C VAL A 557 -25.34 9.22 3.54
N VAL A 558 -25.03 8.53 4.62
CA VAL A 558 -25.50 7.17 4.89
C VAL A 558 -26.87 7.29 5.53
N THR A 559 -27.89 6.72 4.91
CA THR A 559 -29.19 6.55 5.56
C THR A 559 -29.25 5.16 6.18
N VAL A 560 -29.62 5.11 7.46
CA VAL A 560 -29.75 3.87 8.24
C VAL A 560 -31.12 3.78 8.91
N ASN A 561 -31.52 2.57 9.29
CA ASN A 561 -32.63 2.34 10.22
C ASN A 561 -32.05 1.92 11.57
N LYS A 562 -32.69 2.28 12.68
CA LYS A 562 -32.31 1.76 14.00
C LYS A 562 -32.58 0.26 14.02
N ALA A 563 -31.57 -0.55 14.31
CA ALA A 563 -31.70 -2.00 14.28
C ALA A 563 -32.12 -2.60 15.64
N GLY A 564 -32.24 -1.76 16.68
CA GLY A 564 -32.56 -2.21 18.04
C GLY A 564 -31.47 -3.14 18.59
N ASP A 565 -31.89 -4.24 19.20
CA ASP A 565 -31.01 -5.28 19.78
C ASP A 565 -30.43 -6.25 18.73
N LYS A 566 -30.68 -6.03 17.43
CA LYS A 566 -30.09 -6.86 16.38
C LYS A 566 -28.59 -6.64 16.31
N GLU A 567 -27.83 -7.72 16.22
CA GLU A 567 -26.36 -7.66 16.21
C GLU A 567 -25.81 -7.01 14.93
N PRO A 568 -24.68 -6.26 15.03
CA PRO A 568 -24.02 -5.64 13.88
C PRO A 568 -23.49 -6.71 12.91
N THR A 569 -23.68 -6.51 11.60
CA THR A 569 -23.27 -7.42 10.54
C THR A 569 -21.83 -7.24 10.07
N ILE A 570 -21.32 -6.03 10.21
CA ILE A 570 -19.95 -5.68 9.87
C ILE A 570 -19.24 -5.23 11.13
N PRO A 571 -18.04 -5.77 11.40
CA PRO A 571 -17.16 -5.19 12.40
C PRO A 571 -16.92 -3.72 12.05
N SER A 572 -16.89 -2.83 13.04
CA SER A 572 -16.52 -1.41 12.91
C SER A 572 -15.11 -1.16 12.34
N TRP A 573 -14.36 -2.23 12.00
CA TRP A 573 -12.93 -2.24 11.71
C TRP A 573 -12.57 -2.74 10.28
N VAL A 574 -13.57 -3.02 9.43
CA VAL A 574 -13.34 -3.68 8.10
C VAL A 574 -12.70 -2.77 7.05
N SER A 575 -12.79 -1.45 7.20
CA SER A 575 -12.22 -0.50 6.23
C SER A 575 -10.69 -0.55 6.17
N GLU A 576 -10.00 -0.94 7.25
CA GLU A 576 -8.56 -0.70 7.41
C GLU A 576 -7.66 -1.96 7.28
N MET A 577 -8.21 -3.15 7.02
CA MET A 577 -7.39 -4.37 6.95
C MET A 577 -6.59 -4.45 5.63
N LEU A 578 -5.26 -4.50 5.76
CA LEU A 578 -4.32 -4.75 4.67
C LEU A 578 -4.63 -6.09 3.96
N PRO A 579 -4.54 -6.18 2.62
CA PRO A 579 -4.65 -7.44 1.90
C PRO A 579 -3.32 -8.22 1.94
N LEU A 580 -3.41 -9.55 2.00
CA LEU A 580 -2.27 -10.44 1.84
C LEU A 580 -1.66 -10.28 0.44
N SER A 581 -0.33 -10.18 0.35
CA SER A 581 0.37 -10.18 -0.93
C SER A 581 0.23 -11.54 -1.64
N PHE A 582 0.13 -11.50 -2.97
CA PHE A 582 0.03 -12.72 -3.78
C PHE A 582 1.24 -13.65 -3.56
N ASP A 583 2.46 -13.09 -3.53
CA ASP A 583 3.69 -13.86 -3.36
C ASP A 583 3.75 -14.59 -2.01
N LEU A 584 3.38 -13.92 -0.92
CA LEU A 584 3.29 -14.56 0.39
C LEU A 584 2.19 -15.62 0.42
N ALA A 585 1.03 -15.35 -0.20
CA ALA A 585 -0.05 -16.34 -0.30
C ALA A 585 0.42 -17.64 -0.98
N ILE A 586 1.19 -17.53 -2.07
CA ILE A 586 1.82 -18.68 -2.73
C ILE A 586 2.77 -19.43 -1.79
N GLU A 587 3.63 -18.73 -1.05
CA GLU A 587 4.56 -19.36 -0.11
C GLU A 587 3.83 -20.03 1.07
N ILE A 588 2.72 -19.47 1.56
CA ILE A 588 1.85 -20.16 2.53
C ILE A 588 1.28 -21.42 1.91
N GLY A 589 0.87 -21.39 0.64
CA GLY A 589 0.36 -22.56 -0.07
C GLY A 589 1.42 -23.66 -0.23
N LYS A 590 2.69 -23.30 -0.44
CA LYS A 590 3.82 -24.25 -0.44
C LYS A 590 4.12 -24.78 0.96
N PHE A 591 4.04 -23.93 1.98
CA PHE A 591 4.17 -24.34 3.37
C PHE A 591 3.07 -25.31 3.79
N ARG A 592 1.82 -25.08 3.36
CA ARG A 592 0.71 -26.00 3.59
C ARG A 592 1.00 -27.38 3.02
N HIS A 593 1.46 -27.44 1.77
CA HIS A 593 1.87 -28.69 1.14
C HIS A 593 2.96 -29.42 1.95
N LEU A 594 4.00 -28.70 2.37
CA LEU A 594 5.07 -29.25 3.20
C LEU A 594 4.57 -29.77 4.56
N MET A 595 3.64 -29.06 5.20
CA MET A 595 3.04 -29.50 6.46
C MET A 595 2.25 -30.80 6.30
N PHE A 596 1.43 -30.91 5.25
CA PHE A 596 0.67 -32.15 4.99
C PHE A 596 1.59 -33.32 4.62
N GLU A 597 2.69 -33.09 3.90
CA GLU A 597 3.72 -34.11 3.65
C GLU A 597 4.33 -34.61 4.98
N LYS A 598 4.72 -33.69 5.87
CA LYS A 598 5.28 -34.07 7.18
C LYS A 598 4.29 -34.87 8.04
N LEU A 599 3.00 -34.54 7.98
CA LEU A 599 1.96 -35.31 8.67
C LEU A 599 1.74 -36.72 8.08
N LYS A 600 2.11 -36.96 6.81
CA LYS A 600 2.03 -38.28 6.17
C LYS A 600 3.28 -39.14 6.41
N GLN A 601 4.46 -38.54 6.43
CA GLN A 601 5.76 -39.23 6.36
C GLN A 601 6.26 -39.81 7.71
N ASN A 602 5.40 -40.41 8.56
CA ASN A 602 5.78 -40.99 9.86
C ASN A 602 6.62 -40.09 10.81
N HIS A 603 6.66 -38.77 10.59
CA HIS A 603 7.33 -37.86 11.52
C HIS A 603 6.53 -37.82 12.83
N THR A 604 7.24 -37.86 13.96
CA THR A 604 6.64 -37.66 15.28
C THR A 604 6.16 -36.22 15.45
N LYS A 605 5.22 -36.01 16.38
CA LYS A 605 4.72 -34.67 16.72
C LYS A 605 5.88 -33.76 17.15
N GLU A 606 6.80 -34.31 17.93
CA GLU A 606 7.93 -33.64 18.53
C GLU A 606 8.92 -33.14 17.45
N GLU A 607 9.19 -33.96 16.43
CA GLU A 607 10.03 -33.57 15.28
C GLU A 607 9.42 -32.41 14.48
N VAL A 608 8.11 -32.45 14.23
CA VAL A 608 7.43 -31.37 13.50
C VAL A 608 7.40 -30.08 14.32
N ILE A 609 7.16 -30.17 15.63
CA ILE A 609 7.21 -29.01 16.54
C ILE A 609 8.61 -28.41 16.60
N ALA A 610 9.65 -29.24 16.75
CA ALA A 610 11.04 -28.78 16.76
C ALA A 610 11.43 -28.10 15.43
N TRP A 611 10.98 -28.66 14.31
CA TRP A 611 11.16 -28.06 12.98
C TRP A 611 10.47 -26.70 12.86
N LEU A 612 9.22 -26.57 13.31
CA LEU A 612 8.48 -25.30 13.31
C LEU A 612 9.19 -24.23 14.15
N ARG A 613 9.66 -24.59 15.35
CA ARG A 613 10.39 -23.67 16.23
C ARG A 613 11.68 -23.16 15.57
N LYS A 614 12.42 -24.05 14.91
CA LYS A 614 13.68 -23.71 14.25
C LYS A 614 13.46 -22.89 12.98
N GLU A 615 12.62 -23.35 12.05
CA GLU A 615 12.48 -22.75 10.72
C GLU A 615 11.60 -21.50 10.71
N CYS A 616 10.64 -21.41 11.63
CA CYS A 616 9.67 -20.31 11.70
C CYS A 616 9.86 -19.44 12.94
N HIS A 617 10.93 -19.67 13.72
CA HIS A 617 11.32 -18.90 14.91
C HIS A 617 10.19 -18.76 15.94
N THR A 618 9.43 -19.83 16.13
CA THR A 618 8.24 -19.83 16.99
C THR A 618 8.57 -20.20 18.44
N ASN A 619 7.76 -19.71 19.39
CA ASN A 619 7.68 -20.34 20.71
C ASN A 619 7.00 -21.73 20.63
N GLU A 620 7.08 -22.48 21.73
CA GLU A 620 6.49 -23.82 21.84
C GLU A 620 4.97 -23.80 21.57
N TYR A 621 4.26 -22.84 22.17
CA TYR A 621 2.81 -22.70 22.01
C TYR A 621 2.41 -22.46 20.55
N ALA A 622 3.16 -21.64 19.81
CA ALA A 622 2.90 -21.36 18.41
C ALA A 622 3.12 -22.59 17.53
N ALA A 623 4.23 -23.31 17.73
CA ALA A 623 4.50 -24.54 16.99
C ALA A 623 3.40 -25.58 17.22
N GLN A 624 2.97 -25.76 18.48
CA GLN A 624 1.92 -26.71 18.81
C GLN A 624 0.54 -26.30 18.27
N ALA A 625 0.21 -25.01 18.29
CA ALA A 625 -1.03 -24.50 17.70
C ALA A 625 -1.06 -24.74 16.18
N ILE A 626 0.05 -24.47 15.47
CA ILE A 626 0.17 -24.73 14.03
C ILE A 626 0.01 -26.23 13.74
N TYR A 627 0.78 -27.08 14.43
CA TYR A 627 0.69 -28.54 14.23
C TYR A 627 -0.74 -29.06 14.42
N THR A 628 -1.38 -28.66 15.52
CA THR A 628 -2.76 -29.08 15.84
C THR A 628 -3.74 -28.63 14.76
N TYR A 629 -3.61 -27.39 14.28
CA TYR A 629 -4.48 -26.86 13.23
C TYR A 629 -4.40 -27.67 11.92
N PHE A 630 -3.19 -28.03 11.47
CA PHE A 630 -3.00 -28.87 10.28
C PHE A 630 -3.48 -30.31 10.49
N LYS A 631 -3.29 -30.86 11.69
CA LYS A 631 -3.76 -32.21 12.04
C LYS A 631 -5.28 -32.30 12.03
N GLU A 632 -5.98 -31.33 12.61
CA GLU A 632 -7.45 -31.23 12.55
C GLU A 632 -7.93 -31.13 11.10
N GLN A 633 -7.29 -30.26 10.31
CA GLN A 633 -7.64 -30.09 8.90
C GLN A 633 -7.46 -31.38 8.09
N ALA A 634 -6.37 -32.13 8.32
CA ALA A 634 -6.13 -33.41 7.65
C ALA A 634 -7.19 -34.46 8.00
N ARG A 635 -7.63 -34.51 9.28
CA ARG A 635 -8.69 -35.41 9.74
C ARG A 635 -10.03 -35.13 9.03
N VAL A 636 -10.46 -33.87 9.02
CA VAL A 636 -11.72 -33.49 8.35
C VAL A 636 -11.64 -33.73 6.85
N GLN A 637 -10.51 -33.45 6.20
CA GLN A 637 -10.36 -33.75 4.76
C GLN A 637 -10.48 -35.24 4.44
N LYS A 638 -9.97 -36.11 5.30
CA LYS A 638 -10.15 -37.57 5.15
C LYS A 638 -11.64 -37.94 5.23
N TYR A 639 -12.37 -37.40 6.20
CA TYR A 639 -13.82 -37.58 6.31
C TYR A 639 -14.57 -37.07 5.07
N LEU A 640 -14.18 -35.91 4.54
CA LEU A 640 -14.77 -35.32 3.33
C LEU A 640 -14.35 -36.02 2.02
N MET A 641 -13.56 -37.10 2.09
CA MET A 641 -13.00 -37.84 0.95
C MET A 641 -12.16 -36.98 0.00
N ILE A 642 -11.51 -35.95 0.53
CA ILE A 642 -10.65 -35.04 -0.21
C ILE A 642 -9.27 -35.69 -0.35
N LYS A 643 -8.86 -35.98 -1.60
CA LYS A 643 -7.57 -36.62 -1.90
C LYS A 643 -6.39 -35.65 -1.86
N ASN A 644 -6.58 -34.43 -2.37
CA ASN A 644 -5.53 -33.42 -2.51
C ASN A 644 -5.76 -32.27 -1.55
N HIS A 645 -4.73 -31.94 -0.76
CA HIS A 645 -4.82 -30.90 0.25
C HIS A 645 -4.75 -29.49 -0.37
N PRO A 646 -5.48 -28.49 0.19
CA PRO A 646 -5.44 -27.12 -0.29
C PRO A 646 -4.04 -26.52 -0.15
N ALA A 647 -3.48 -26.08 -1.27
CA ALA A 647 -2.11 -25.60 -1.42
C ALA A 647 -2.02 -24.58 -2.57
N HIS A 648 -0.81 -24.12 -2.88
CA HIS A 648 -0.56 -23.17 -3.98
C HIS A 648 -0.92 -23.69 -5.38
N ASN A 649 -1.07 -25.02 -5.53
CA ASN A 649 -1.41 -25.71 -6.78
C ASN A 649 -2.71 -26.53 -6.67
N THR A 650 -3.46 -26.41 -5.56
CA THR A 650 -4.71 -27.14 -5.34
C THR A 650 -5.73 -26.21 -4.70
N ILE A 651 -6.82 -25.93 -5.42
CA ILE A 651 -7.98 -25.23 -4.87
C ILE A 651 -8.96 -26.28 -4.37
N LEU A 652 -9.28 -26.22 -3.08
CA LEU A 652 -10.29 -27.07 -2.47
C LEU A 652 -11.65 -26.37 -2.49
N VAL A 653 -12.69 -27.11 -2.88
CA VAL A 653 -14.09 -26.68 -2.89
C VAL A 653 -14.89 -27.56 -1.91
N GLU A 654 -15.43 -26.96 -0.85
CA GLU A 654 -16.30 -27.63 0.11
C GLU A 654 -17.76 -27.26 -0.13
N ASN A 655 -18.64 -28.27 -0.09
CA ASN A 655 -20.09 -28.10 -0.18
C ASN A 655 -20.69 -28.20 1.23
N TYR A 656 -20.75 -27.07 1.93
CA TYR A 656 -21.18 -26.98 3.32
C TYR A 656 -22.67 -26.61 3.41
N TYR A 657 -23.48 -27.45 4.05
CA TYR A 657 -24.91 -27.23 4.24
C TYR A 657 -25.21 -26.79 5.68
N GLU A 658 -25.89 -25.66 5.79
CA GLU A 658 -26.36 -25.10 7.05
C GLU A 658 -27.77 -24.53 6.85
N ASP A 659 -28.69 -24.82 7.76
CA ASP A 659 -30.07 -24.32 7.74
C ASP A 659 -30.74 -24.51 6.38
N SER A 660 -30.55 -25.69 5.77
CA SER A 660 -31.06 -26.02 4.42
C SER A 660 -30.57 -25.07 3.30
N ARG A 661 -29.43 -24.40 3.49
CA ARG A 661 -28.74 -23.61 2.46
C ARG A 661 -27.40 -24.23 2.11
N GLN A 662 -27.09 -24.27 0.82
CA GLN A 662 -25.78 -24.62 0.32
C GLN A 662 -24.81 -23.43 0.47
N ASN A 663 -23.63 -23.68 1.01
CA ASN A 663 -22.50 -22.77 1.04
C ASN A 663 -21.33 -23.42 0.29
N ILE A 664 -20.94 -22.83 -0.84
CA ILE A 664 -19.78 -23.30 -1.61
C ILE A 664 -18.56 -22.54 -1.09
N ILE A 665 -17.68 -23.24 -0.39
CA ILE A 665 -16.46 -22.66 0.19
C ILE A 665 -15.29 -23.01 -0.72
N VAL A 666 -14.64 -21.99 -1.27
CA VAL A 666 -13.50 -22.14 -2.18
C VAL A 666 -12.23 -21.69 -1.47
N HIS A 667 -11.38 -22.65 -1.10
CA HIS A 667 -10.06 -22.43 -0.53
C HIS A 667 -9.08 -22.04 -1.63
N SER A 668 -8.95 -20.74 -1.85
CA SER A 668 -8.15 -20.12 -2.89
C SER A 668 -7.10 -19.23 -2.23
N LEU A 669 -5.88 -19.76 -2.10
CA LEU A 669 -4.81 -19.15 -1.32
C LEU A 669 -3.95 -18.19 -2.16
N TYR A 670 -4.60 -17.19 -2.76
CA TYR A 670 -3.96 -16.21 -3.64
C TYR A 670 -4.12 -14.76 -3.15
N GLY A 671 -4.61 -14.58 -1.92
CA GLY A 671 -4.84 -13.27 -1.33
C GLY A 671 -6.21 -12.68 -1.67
N ARG A 672 -6.68 -11.76 -0.83
CA ARG A 672 -8.06 -11.25 -0.90
C ARG A 672 -8.36 -10.51 -2.20
N ARG A 673 -7.40 -9.80 -2.78
CA ARG A 673 -7.58 -9.03 -4.02
C ARG A 673 -7.92 -9.93 -5.21
N VAL A 674 -7.28 -11.10 -5.31
CA VAL A 674 -7.58 -12.12 -6.33
C VAL A 674 -8.94 -12.75 -6.03
N ASN A 675 -9.17 -13.14 -4.77
CA ASN A 675 -10.42 -13.79 -4.36
C ASN A 675 -11.66 -12.89 -4.53
N ASP A 676 -11.52 -11.57 -4.38
CA ASP A 676 -12.62 -10.62 -4.57
C ASP A 676 -13.06 -10.56 -6.04
N VAL A 677 -12.13 -10.63 -6.99
CA VAL A 677 -12.45 -10.73 -8.43
C VAL A 677 -13.22 -12.02 -8.73
N LEU A 678 -12.64 -13.16 -8.32
CA LEU A 678 -13.19 -14.48 -8.60
C LEU A 678 -14.60 -14.63 -8.00
N SER A 679 -14.74 -14.33 -6.71
CA SER A 679 -16.02 -14.47 -6.00
C SER A 679 -17.12 -13.60 -6.59
N ARG A 680 -16.83 -12.34 -6.96
CA ARG A 680 -17.81 -11.45 -7.61
C ARG A 680 -18.23 -11.95 -8.97
N ALA A 681 -17.28 -12.46 -9.76
CA ALA A 681 -17.58 -12.98 -11.08
C ALA A 681 -18.47 -14.23 -11.01
N TYR A 682 -18.15 -15.18 -10.12
CA TYR A 682 -18.99 -16.36 -9.88
C TYR A 682 -20.38 -15.97 -9.36
N ALA A 683 -20.46 -15.11 -8.35
CA ALA A 683 -21.74 -14.66 -7.79
C ALA A 683 -22.60 -13.91 -8.81
N PHE A 684 -21.99 -13.13 -9.70
CA PHE A 684 -22.70 -12.44 -10.79
C PHE A 684 -23.30 -13.43 -11.79
N LEU A 685 -22.56 -14.46 -12.20
CA LEU A 685 -23.07 -15.48 -13.12
C LEU A 685 -24.21 -16.29 -12.50
N ILE A 686 -24.03 -16.76 -11.26
CA ILE A 686 -25.06 -17.52 -10.54
C ILE A 686 -26.30 -16.64 -10.34
N GLY A 687 -26.13 -15.40 -9.86
CA GLY A 687 -27.25 -14.50 -9.61
C GLY A 687 -28.04 -14.16 -10.87
N ARG A 688 -27.39 -14.12 -12.03
CA ARG A 688 -28.05 -13.94 -13.32
C ARG A 688 -28.81 -15.19 -13.78
N ARG A 689 -28.24 -16.39 -13.59
CA ARG A 689 -28.89 -17.68 -13.91
C ARG A 689 -30.12 -17.90 -13.04
N GLU A 690 -29.98 -17.71 -11.73
CA GLU A 690 -31.00 -17.98 -10.71
C GLU A 690 -31.97 -16.81 -10.48
N ARG A 691 -31.70 -15.63 -11.08
CA ARG A 691 -32.45 -14.37 -10.85
C ARG A 691 -32.61 -14.02 -9.37
N LYS A 692 -31.61 -14.37 -8.56
CA LYS A 692 -31.59 -14.17 -7.11
C LYS A 692 -30.28 -13.49 -6.68
N ASN A 693 -30.32 -12.78 -5.56
CA ASN A 693 -29.11 -12.18 -4.98
C ASN A 693 -28.26 -13.25 -4.32
N ILE A 694 -26.97 -13.28 -4.66
CA ILE A 694 -26.00 -14.22 -4.11
C ILE A 694 -25.14 -13.50 -3.08
N VAL A 695 -25.00 -14.10 -1.90
CA VAL A 695 -24.18 -13.55 -0.82
C VAL A 695 -22.77 -14.15 -0.94
N ILE A 696 -21.76 -13.29 -0.85
CA ILE A 696 -20.35 -13.69 -0.86
C ILE A 696 -19.64 -13.21 0.39
N SER A 697 -18.73 -14.04 0.88
CA SER A 697 -17.77 -13.71 1.94
C SER A 697 -16.37 -13.98 1.42
N VAL A 698 -15.43 -13.05 1.60
CA VAL A 698 -14.09 -13.13 1.00
C VAL A 698 -13.04 -12.94 2.09
N THR A 699 -11.99 -13.76 2.09
CA THR A 699 -10.80 -13.62 2.93
C THR A 699 -9.55 -13.73 2.09
N ASP A 700 -8.38 -13.59 2.73
CA ASP A 700 -7.10 -13.82 2.08
C ASP A 700 -6.90 -15.30 1.69
N ASN A 701 -7.61 -16.21 2.36
CA ASN A 701 -7.46 -17.66 2.20
C ASN A 701 -8.52 -18.30 1.29
N GLY A 702 -9.50 -17.53 0.81
CA GLY A 702 -10.55 -18.03 -0.07
C GLY A 702 -11.79 -17.16 -0.09
N PHE A 703 -12.89 -17.74 -0.58
CA PHE A 703 -14.20 -17.11 -0.57
C PHE A 703 -15.31 -18.15 -0.39
N MET A 704 -16.45 -17.70 0.11
CA MET A 704 -17.67 -18.51 0.27
C MET A 704 -18.80 -17.88 -0.52
N ILE A 705 -19.52 -18.69 -1.27
CA ILE A 705 -20.73 -18.31 -2.00
C ILE A 705 -21.92 -18.99 -1.31
N ARG A 706 -22.81 -18.20 -0.71
CA ARG A 706 -23.98 -18.69 0.02
C ARG A 706 -25.22 -18.61 -0.86
N MET A 707 -25.85 -19.75 -1.08
CA MET A 707 -27.07 -19.84 -1.86
C MET A 707 -28.29 -19.38 -1.04
N PRO A 708 -29.29 -18.74 -1.68
CA PRO A 708 -30.60 -18.51 -1.09
C PRO A 708 -31.31 -19.83 -0.74
N HIS A 709 -32.32 -19.80 0.14
CA HIS A 709 -33.16 -20.96 0.39
C HIS A 709 -33.79 -21.49 -0.91
N GLY A 710 -33.82 -22.82 -1.03
CA GLY A 710 -34.36 -23.52 -2.21
C GLY A 710 -33.54 -23.33 -3.48
N VAL A 711 -32.29 -22.86 -3.39
CA VAL A 711 -31.34 -22.82 -4.51
C VAL A 711 -30.18 -23.74 -4.16
N GLU A 712 -29.91 -24.67 -5.06
CA GLU A 712 -28.77 -25.55 -5.01
C GLU A 712 -28.15 -25.60 -6.40
N VAL A 713 -26.83 -25.48 -6.47
CA VAL A 713 -26.08 -25.46 -7.73
C VAL A 713 -24.92 -26.45 -7.67
N ASP A 714 -24.53 -26.99 -8.83
CA ASP A 714 -23.35 -27.83 -8.92
C ASP A 714 -22.07 -26.98 -8.84
N SER A 715 -21.24 -27.24 -7.84
CA SER A 715 -19.96 -26.53 -7.68
C SER A 715 -18.98 -26.82 -8.82
N HIS A 716 -19.07 -27.97 -9.52
CA HIS A 716 -18.28 -28.23 -10.71
C HIS A 716 -18.65 -27.29 -11.86
N GLU A 717 -19.95 -27.18 -12.16
CA GLU A 717 -20.45 -26.26 -13.20
C GLU A 717 -20.09 -24.80 -12.89
N VAL A 718 -20.28 -24.37 -11.64
CA VAL A 718 -20.00 -23.00 -11.23
C VAL A 718 -18.54 -22.63 -11.46
N LEU A 719 -17.61 -23.47 -11.00
CA LEU A 719 -16.17 -23.23 -11.11
C LEU A 719 -15.67 -23.38 -12.56
N GLY A 720 -16.34 -24.17 -13.39
CA GLY A 720 -16.04 -24.33 -14.82
C GLY A 720 -16.55 -23.20 -15.72
N ALA A 721 -17.48 -22.35 -15.24
CA ALA A 721 -18.13 -21.33 -16.07
C ALA A 721 -17.24 -20.11 -16.41
N ILE A 722 -16.14 -19.91 -15.68
CA ILE A 722 -15.27 -18.75 -15.82
C ILE A 722 -13.87 -19.19 -16.27
N THR A 723 -13.31 -18.44 -17.22
CA THR A 723 -11.98 -18.69 -17.79
C THR A 723 -11.14 -17.42 -17.77
N ASP A 724 -9.83 -17.57 -18.00
CA ASP A 724 -8.88 -16.46 -18.17
C ASP A 724 -9.31 -15.48 -19.28
N SER A 725 -10.01 -15.97 -20.31
CA SER A 725 -10.48 -15.15 -21.45
C SER A 725 -11.73 -14.31 -21.17
N ASN A 726 -12.64 -14.77 -20.30
CA ASN A 726 -13.94 -14.12 -20.09
C ASN A 726 -14.05 -13.35 -18.76
N ILE A 727 -13.15 -13.61 -17.80
CA ILE A 727 -13.22 -13.05 -16.45
C ILE A 727 -13.26 -11.53 -16.43
N GLU A 728 -12.48 -10.86 -17.28
CA GLU A 728 -12.42 -9.39 -17.28
C GLU A 728 -13.76 -8.77 -17.70
N SER A 729 -14.40 -9.32 -18.74
CA SER A 729 -15.72 -8.86 -19.20
C SER A 729 -16.79 -9.07 -18.13
N ILE A 730 -16.77 -10.24 -17.47
CA ILE A 730 -17.71 -10.58 -16.40
C ILE A 730 -17.48 -9.66 -15.19
N ALA A 731 -16.23 -9.46 -14.78
CA ALA A 731 -15.87 -8.59 -13.67
C ALA A 731 -16.33 -7.15 -13.91
N LYS A 732 -16.11 -6.58 -15.12
CA LYS A 732 -16.63 -5.25 -15.50
C LYS A 732 -18.15 -5.17 -15.35
N LYS A 733 -18.88 -6.15 -15.88
CA LYS A 733 -20.36 -6.21 -15.76
C LYS A 733 -20.83 -6.35 -14.31
N SER A 734 -20.10 -7.09 -13.48
CA SER A 734 -20.42 -7.25 -12.05
C SER A 734 -20.35 -5.93 -11.26
N LEU A 735 -19.62 -4.92 -11.77
CA LEU A 735 -19.43 -3.63 -11.13
C LEU A 735 -20.53 -2.60 -11.47
N ASP A 736 -21.34 -2.82 -12.50
CA ASP A 736 -22.19 -1.77 -13.09
C ASP A 736 -23.15 -1.07 -12.12
N LYS A 737 -23.67 -1.83 -11.15
CA LYS A 737 -24.65 -1.35 -10.15
C LYS A 737 -24.02 -1.17 -8.75
N THR A 738 -22.69 -1.19 -8.66
CA THR A 738 -21.99 -1.16 -7.38
C THR A 738 -21.57 0.26 -6.97
N GLU A 739 -21.50 0.52 -5.67
CA GLU A 739 -21.02 1.80 -5.14
C GLU A 739 -19.52 2.02 -5.35
N ILE A 740 -18.73 0.93 -5.38
CA ILE A 740 -17.29 0.99 -5.72
C ILE A 740 -17.06 1.64 -7.09
N LEU A 741 -17.88 1.30 -8.10
CA LEU A 741 -17.76 1.92 -9.43
C LEU A 741 -17.99 3.43 -9.38
N LYS A 742 -19.10 3.87 -8.77
CA LYS A 742 -19.47 5.30 -8.70
C LYS A 742 -18.41 6.13 -7.97
N ARG A 743 -17.88 5.60 -6.87
CA ARG A 743 -16.88 6.29 -6.03
C ARG A 743 -15.53 6.36 -6.70
N ARG A 744 -15.06 5.23 -7.27
CA ARG A 744 -13.79 5.19 -7.99
C ARG A 744 -13.86 6.09 -9.23
N PHE A 745 -15.00 6.12 -9.92
CA PHE A 745 -15.23 7.08 -11.00
C PHE A 745 -15.11 8.53 -10.50
N ARG A 746 -15.67 8.89 -9.34
CA ARG A 746 -15.49 10.23 -8.76
C ARG A 746 -14.02 10.57 -8.52
N HIS A 747 -13.23 9.64 -7.97
CA HIS A 747 -11.80 9.85 -7.74
C HIS A 747 -11.03 10.04 -9.05
N VAL A 748 -11.32 9.20 -10.04
CA VAL A 748 -10.73 9.26 -11.38
C VAL A 748 -11.14 10.53 -12.11
N ALA A 749 -12.42 10.91 -12.06
CA ALA A 749 -12.95 12.15 -12.65
C ALA A 749 -12.34 13.40 -11.99
N ALA A 750 -12.13 13.38 -10.68
CA ALA A 750 -11.47 14.48 -9.97
C ALA A 750 -9.99 14.60 -10.35
N ARG A 751 -9.25 13.48 -10.40
CA ARG A 751 -7.85 13.46 -10.85
C ARG A 751 -7.72 13.80 -12.33
N GLY A 752 -8.65 13.33 -13.15
CA GLY A 752 -8.72 13.58 -14.59
C GLY A 752 -9.21 14.98 -14.95
N LEU A 753 -9.47 15.86 -13.97
CA LEU A 753 -9.89 17.25 -14.15
C LEU A 753 -11.28 17.43 -14.79
N MET A 754 -12.10 16.38 -14.76
CA MET A 754 -13.51 16.42 -15.16
C MET A 754 -14.31 17.12 -14.07
N ILE A 755 -14.09 16.68 -12.82
CA ILE A 755 -14.68 17.29 -11.63
C ILE A 755 -13.60 18.11 -10.93
N LEU A 756 -13.79 19.43 -10.90
CA LEU A 756 -12.82 20.30 -10.25
C LEU A 756 -13.03 20.28 -8.73
N ARG A 757 -11.92 20.14 -7.99
CA ARG A 757 -11.83 20.32 -6.54
C ARG A 757 -11.92 21.79 -6.15
N ASN A 758 -11.38 22.65 -7.01
CA ASN A 758 -11.38 24.09 -6.86
C ASN A 758 -11.80 24.75 -8.18
N TYR A 759 -12.72 25.71 -8.10
CA TYR A 759 -13.16 26.51 -9.24
C TYR A 759 -12.95 28.00 -8.94
N ARG A 760 -12.23 28.68 -9.82
CA ARG A 760 -11.85 30.11 -9.67
C ARG A 760 -11.22 30.44 -8.31
N GLY A 761 -10.46 29.51 -7.73
CA GLY A 761 -9.76 29.69 -6.45
C GLY A 761 -10.57 29.31 -5.21
N ASN A 762 -11.84 28.95 -5.35
CA ASN A 762 -12.70 28.51 -4.25
C ASN A 762 -12.88 26.99 -4.25
N ALA A 763 -12.87 26.37 -3.07
CA ALA A 763 -13.09 24.93 -2.92
C ALA A 763 -14.54 24.55 -3.26
N ILE A 764 -14.70 23.46 -4.00
CA ILE A 764 -16.01 22.84 -4.27
C ILE A 764 -16.24 21.75 -3.22
N SER A 765 -17.39 21.78 -2.55
CA SER A 765 -17.73 20.77 -1.54
C SER A 765 -17.79 19.36 -2.13
N VAL A 766 -17.40 18.36 -1.34
CA VAL A 766 -17.39 16.95 -1.77
C VAL A 766 -18.79 16.47 -2.18
N GLY A 767 -19.85 16.95 -1.51
CA GLY A 767 -21.24 16.65 -1.89
C GLY A 767 -21.60 17.17 -3.29
N LYS A 768 -21.17 18.38 -3.66
CA LYS A 768 -21.39 18.94 -5.01
C LYS A 768 -20.57 18.18 -6.06
N GLN A 769 -19.36 17.76 -5.72
CA GLN A 769 -18.56 16.87 -6.59
C GLN A 769 -19.27 15.52 -6.84
N GLN A 770 -19.97 14.96 -5.85
CA GLN A 770 -20.65 13.66 -5.96
C GLN A 770 -21.93 13.72 -6.82
N ILE A 771 -22.75 14.76 -6.67
CA ILE A 771 -23.98 14.93 -7.47
C ILE A 771 -23.61 14.96 -8.96
N ASN A 772 -22.57 15.71 -9.32
CA ASN A 772 -22.07 15.78 -10.69
C ASN A 772 -21.50 14.42 -11.16
N ALA A 773 -20.78 13.68 -10.30
CA ALA A 773 -20.16 12.41 -10.68
C ALA A 773 -21.17 11.33 -11.09
N GLY A 774 -22.35 11.28 -10.46
CA GLY A 774 -23.37 10.27 -10.75
C GLY A 774 -24.00 10.43 -12.14
N ALA A 775 -24.36 11.68 -12.49
CA ALA A 775 -24.88 12.03 -13.82
C ALA A 775 -23.81 11.82 -14.90
N LEU A 776 -22.60 12.35 -14.68
CA LEU A 776 -21.48 12.19 -15.58
C LEU A 776 -21.12 10.72 -15.84
N LEU A 777 -21.23 9.85 -14.83
CA LEU A 777 -20.99 8.42 -15.03
C LEU A 777 -21.98 7.80 -16.03
N GLN A 778 -23.26 8.18 -15.99
CA GLN A 778 -24.24 7.63 -16.95
C GLN A 778 -23.91 8.08 -18.37
N ILE A 779 -23.63 9.36 -18.56
CA ILE A 779 -23.24 9.91 -19.87
C ILE A 779 -21.96 9.25 -20.38
N CYS A 780 -20.94 9.10 -19.51
CA CYS A 780 -19.68 8.47 -19.87
C CYS A 780 -19.82 6.98 -20.25
N LYS A 781 -20.87 6.28 -19.80
CA LYS A 781 -21.14 4.89 -20.20
C LYS A 781 -21.68 4.77 -21.62
N GLU A 782 -22.35 5.80 -22.10
CA GLU A 782 -22.90 5.85 -23.47
C GLU A 782 -21.81 6.21 -24.48
N ILE A 783 -20.74 6.85 -24.03
CA ILE A 783 -19.58 7.22 -24.84
C ILE A 783 -18.62 6.02 -24.98
N PRO A 784 -18.39 5.50 -26.20
CA PRO A 784 -17.46 4.41 -26.42
C PRO A 784 -16.03 4.77 -26.00
N ASN A 785 -15.38 3.88 -25.25
CA ASN A 785 -13.97 3.99 -24.84
C ASN A 785 -13.62 5.31 -24.13
N PHE A 786 -14.56 5.90 -23.37
CA PHE A 786 -14.29 7.13 -22.65
C PHE A 786 -13.11 6.96 -21.66
N PRO A 787 -12.03 7.77 -21.77
CA PRO A 787 -10.75 7.47 -21.13
C PRO A 787 -10.84 7.39 -19.60
N LEU A 788 -11.65 8.24 -18.95
CA LEU A 788 -11.77 8.19 -17.49
C LEU A 788 -12.64 7.01 -17.01
N LEU A 789 -13.56 6.51 -17.84
CA LEU A 789 -14.32 5.31 -17.50
C LEU A 789 -13.45 4.06 -17.66
N THR A 790 -12.69 3.97 -18.77
CA THR A 790 -11.67 2.93 -18.98
C THR A 790 -10.70 2.88 -17.80
N GLU A 791 -10.20 4.04 -17.40
CA GLU A 791 -9.31 4.20 -16.26
C GLU A 791 -9.94 3.79 -14.92
N THR A 792 -11.24 4.04 -14.75
CA THR A 792 -11.98 3.63 -13.56
C THR A 792 -12.04 2.11 -13.44
N TYR A 793 -12.37 1.41 -14.53
CA TYR A 793 -12.35 -0.05 -14.53
C TYR A 793 -10.94 -0.60 -14.30
N ARG A 794 -9.93 0.02 -14.93
CA ARG A 794 -8.51 -0.33 -14.77
C ARG A 794 -8.06 -0.18 -13.31
N GLU A 795 -8.44 0.89 -12.62
CA GLU A 795 -8.15 1.11 -11.19
C GLU A 795 -8.83 0.08 -10.28
N ILE A 796 -10.11 -0.19 -10.51
CA ILE A 796 -10.84 -1.16 -9.68
C ILE A 796 -10.23 -2.55 -9.86
N LEU A 797 -10.05 -2.99 -11.10
CA LEU A 797 -9.66 -4.38 -11.40
C LEU A 797 -8.18 -4.66 -11.13
N ASN A 798 -7.29 -3.67 -11.33
CA ASN A 798 -5.86 -3.87 -11.14
C ASN A 798 -5.31 -3.34 -9.81
N ASP A 799 -5.82 -2.21 -9.28
CA ASP A 799 -5.23 -1.57 -8.09
C ASP A 799 -5.99 -1.94 -6.81
N ALA A 800 -7.33 -1.90 -6.86
CA ALA A 800 -8.17 -2.28 -5.72
C ALA A 800 -8.35 -3.81 -5.62
N MET A 801 -8.45 -4.46 -6.78
CA MET A 801 -8.50 -5.91 -6.96
C MET A 801 -7.21 -6.42 -7.62
N ASP A 802 -7.15 -7.68 -8.03
CA ASP A 802 -5.99 -8.24 -8.75
C ASP A 802 -6.45 -9.17 -9.88
N ILE A 803 -6.94 -8.56 -10.97
CA ILE A 803 -7.43 -9.28 -12.15
C ILE A 803 -6.33 -10.05 -12.88
N GLU A 804 -5.09 -9.55 -12.87
CA GLU A 804 -3.98 -10.16 -13.59
C GLU A 804 -3.57 -11.49 -12.95
N HIS A 805 -3.48 -11.55 -11.62
CA HIS A 805 -3.26 -12.84 -10.95
C HIS A 805 -4.52 -13.72 -10.98
N ALA A 806 -5.74 -13.17 -10.97
CA ALA A 806 -6.95 -13.97 -11.17
C ALA A 806 -6.95 -14.68 -12.53
N LYS A 807 -6.55 -13.99 -13.61
CA LYS A 807 -6.36 -14.60 -14.94
C LYS A 807 -5.32 -15.72 -14.90
N ARG A 808 -4.17 -15.50 -14.26
CA ARG A 808 -3.11 -16.53 -14.10
C ARG A 808 -3.61 -17.77 -13.34
N VAL A 809 -4.43 -17.58 -12.31
CA VAL A 809 -5.04 -18.70 -11.57
C VAL A 809 -5.98 -19.50 -12.47
N LEU A 810 -6.85 -18.83 -13.22
CA LEU A 810 -7.78 -19.48 -14.15
C LEU A 810 -7.03 -20.18 -15.31
N GLU A 811 -5.97 -19.58 -15.84
CA GLU A 811 -5.07 -20.20 -16.81
C GLU A 811 -4.40 -21.45 -16.21
N GLY A 812 -3.95 -21.38 -14.96
CA GLY A 812 -3.38 -22.52 -14.24
C GLY A 812 -4.38 -23.68 -14.09
N ILE A 813 -5.66 -23.38 -13.84
CA ILE A 813 -6.74 -24.37 -13.82
C ILE A 813 -6.92 -24.98 -15.21
N ARG A 814 -7.06 -24.14 -16.25
CA ARG A 814 -7.24 -24.57 -17.65
C ARG A 814 -6.10 -25.44 -18.16
N THR A 815 -4.86 -25.15 -17.77
CA THR A 815 -3.66 -25.89 -18.17
C THR A 815 -3.33 -27.08 -17.27
N GLY A 816 -4.11 -27.33 -16.20
CA GLY A 816 -3.88 -28.42 -15.25
C GLY A 816 -2.75 -28.20 -14.25
N LYS A 817 -2.11 -27.02 -14.25
CA LYS A 817 -1.09 -26.63 -13.24
C LYS A 817 -1.70 -26.41 -11.86
N ILE A 818 -2.97 -26.02 -11.80
CA ILE A 818 -3.75 -25.88 -10.56
C ILE A 818 -4.90 -26.89 -10.62
N GLN A 819 -4.97 -27.76 -9.63
CA GLN A 819 -6.00 -28.79 -9.52
C GLN A 819 -7.20 -28.27 -8.73
N LEU A 820 -8.41 -28.67 -9.13
CA LEU A 820 -9.62 -28.48 -8.34
C LEU A 820 -9.93 -29.77 -7.60
N ALA A 821 -10.02 -29.71 -6.27
CA ALA A 821 -10.44 -30.81 -5.42
C ALA A 821 -11.83 -30.50 -4.84
N PHE A 822 -12.78 -31.41 -4.99
CA PHE A 822 -14.15 -31.21 -4.52
C PHE A 822 -14.44 -32.15 -3.35
N GLY A 823 -14.91 -31.59 -2.24
CA GLY A 823 -15.41 -32.35 -1.10
C GLY A 823 -16.86 -32.78 -1.31
N ARG A 824 -17.24 -33.89 -0.66
CA ARG A 824 -18.64 -34.33 -0.59
C ARG A 824 -19.53 -33.30 0.13
N LYS A 825 -20.85 -33.44 0.00
CA LYS A 825 -21.82 -32.66 0.80
C LYS A 825 -21.57 -32.92 2.29
N SER A 826 -21.54 -31.86 3.10
CA SER A 826 -21.21 -31.93 4.52
C SER A 826 -22.00 -30.93 5.35
N THR A 827 -22.36 -31.30 6.57
CA THR A 827 -22.93 -30.42 7.62
C THR A 827 -21.86 -29.83 8.54
N ILE A 828 -20.59 -30.19 8.33
CA ILE A 828 -19.44 -29.60 9.01
C ILE A 828 -18.50 -28.91 7.99
N PRO A 829 -18.10 -27.65 8.23
CA PRO A 829 -17.04 -27.01 7.46
C PRO A 829 -15.67 -27.45 7.98
N SER A 830 -14.61 -27.43 7.17
CA SER A 830 -13.28 -27.76 7.68
C SER A 830 -12.69 -26.67 8.58
N PRO A 831 -11.69 -26.99 9.43
CA PRO A 831 -10.97 -25.98 10.23
C PRO A 831 -10.46 -24.78 9.42
N PHE A 832 -10.01 -24.98 8.19
CA PHE A 832 -9.57 -23.91 7.28
C PHE A 832 -10.73 -23.04 6.76
N ALA A 833 -11.96 -23.54 6.82
CA ALA A 833 -13.16 -22.84 6.39
C ALA A 833 -13.76 -21.98 7.51
N HIS A 834 -13.40 -22.22 8.77
CA HIS A 834 -13.98 -21.53 9.92
C HIS A 834 -13.89 -20.00 9.79
N GLY A 835 -12.73 -19.45 9.41
CA GLY A 835 -12.57 -18.00 9.22
C GLY A 835 -13.53 -17.42 8.18
N LEU A 836 -13.82 -18.15 7.10
CA LEU A 836 -14.78 -17.77 6.05
C LEU A 836 -16.22 -17.87 6.55
N VAL A 837 -16.57 -18.95 7.26
CA VAL A 837 -17.90 -19.16 7.84
C VAL A 837 -18.21 -18.09 8.89
N LEU A 838 -17.27 -17.83 9.81
CA LEU A 838 -17.38 -16.75 10.80
C LEU A 838 -17.55 -15.38 10.14
N ARG A 839 -16.90 -15.15 8.99
CA ARG A 839 -17.06 -13.91 8.21
C ARG A 839 -18.39 -13.85 7.47
N GLY A 840 -18.93 -14.99 7.02
CA GLY A 840 -20.26 -15.06 6.41
C GLY A 840 -21.42 -15.06 7.41
N ARG A 841 -21.11 -15.26 8.69
CA ARG A 841 -22.04 -15.10 9.82
C ARG A 841 -21.76 -13.85 10.65
N SER A 842 -20.80 -13.02 10.23
CA SER A 842 -20.52 -11.76 10.94
C SER A 842 -21.73 -10.84 10.98
N ASP A 843 -22.74 -11.16 10.16
CA ASP A 843 -24.11 -10.65 10.15
C ASP A 843 -24.83 -10.61 11.51
N VAL A 844 -24.41 -11.40 12.50
CA VAL A 844 -25.20 -11.66 13.71
C VAL A 844 -24.38 -11.82 15.00
N ILE A 845 -23.06 -11.57 15.01
CA ILE A 845 -22.23 -12.11 16.10
C ILE A 845 -21.12 -11.17 16.62
N SER A 846 -21.20 -10.83 17.91
CA SER A 846 -20.18 -10.14 18.72
C SER A 846 -18.81 -10.86 18.71
N THR A 847 -17.75 -10.22 19.22
CA THR A 847 -16.42 -10.89 19.29
C THR A 847 -16.46 -12.13 20.18
N GLU A 848 -17.26 -12.11 21.25
CA GLU A 848 -17.49 -13.27 22.13
C GLU A 848 -18.30 -14.36 21.41
N GLY A 849 -19.38 -13.99 20.73
CA GLY A 849 -20.18 -14.97 19.99
C GLY A 849 -19.43 -15.62 18.82
N LYS A 850 -18.45 -14.93 18.19
CA LYS A 850 -17.65 -15.52 17.10
C LYS A 850 -16.85 -16.71 17.60
N ARG A 851 -16.42 -16.62 18.85
CA ARG A 851 -15.66 -17.65 19.51
C ARG A 851 -16.55 -18.79 19.97
N GLU A 852 -17.70 -18.49 20.59
CA GLU A 852 -18.69 -19.53 20.90
C GLU A 852 -19.10 -20.30 19.64
N LEU A 853 -19.26 -19.58 18.52
CA LEU A 853 -19.52 -20.22 17.24
C LEU A 853 -18.35 -21.06 16.75
N LEU A 854 -17.11 -20.57 16.87
CA LEU A 854 -15.92 -21.33 16.52
C LEU A 854 -15.80 -22.61 17.36
N GLU A 855 -16.04 -22.52 18.68
CA GLU A 855 -16.09 -23.65 19.61
C GLU A 855 -17.22 -24.62 19.25
N ARG A 856 -18.41 -24.13 18.87
CA ARG A 856 -19.52 -24.95 18.37
C ARG A 856 -19.18 -25.66 17.06
N LEU A 857 -18.53 -24.98 16.11
CA LEU A 857 -18.09 -25.59 14.85
C LEU A 857 -17.08 -26.71 15.12
N HIS A 858 -16.12 -26.48 16.01
CA HIS A 858 -15.15 -27.50 16.43
C HIS A 858 -15.81 -28.66 17.16
N LYS A 859 -16.74 -28.39 18.08
CA LYS A 859 -17.50 -29.44 18.76
C LYS A 859 -18.29 -30.28 17.75
N HIS A 860 -18.97 -29.65 16.79
CA HIS A 860 -19.71 -30.36 15.76
C HIS A 860 -18.80 -31.21 14.87
N ILE A 861 -17.58 -30.76 14.54
CA ILE A 861 -16.58 -31.59 13.88
C ILE A 861 -16.24 -32.82 14.73
N THR A 862 -15.95 -32.63 16.02
CA THR A 862 -15.60 -33.74 16.91
C THR A 862 -16.74 -34.75 17.02
N ASP A 863 -17.95 -34.29 17.28
CA ASP A 863 -19.15 -35.13 17.40
C ASP A 863 -19.39 -35.93 16.11
N GLU A 864 -19.28 -35.30 14.94
CA GLU A 864 -19.49 -35.94 13.63
C GLU A 864 -18.38 -36.95 13.29
N LEU A 865 -17.12 -36.67 13.66
CA LEU A 865 -15.98 -37.56 13.45
C LEU A 865 -15.94 -38.74 14.43
N GLU A 866 -16.55 -38.64 15.62
CA GLU A 866 -16.66 -39.77 16.56
C GLU A 866 -17.76 -40.75 16.14
N ASN A 867 -18.76 -40.28 15.40
CA ASN A 867 -19.87 -41.09 14.89
C ASN A 867 -19.52 -41.87 13.59
N HIS A 868 -18.31 -41.70 13.02
CA HIS A 868 -17.88 -42.24 11.73
C HIS A 868 -16.45 -42.79 11.75
#